data_AF-A0A1I3BKR6-F1
#
_entry.id   AF-A0A1I3BKR6-F1
#
_cell.length_a   1.000
_cell.length_b   1.000
_cell.length_c   1.000
_cell.angle_alpha   90.00
_cell.angle_beta   90.00
_cell.angle_gamma   90.00
#
_symmetry.space_group_name_H-M   'P 1'
#
loop_
_entity.id
_entity.type
_entity.pdbx_description
1 polymer ?
#
loop_
_entity_poly.entity_id
_entity_poly.type
_entity_poly.pdbx_seq_one_letter_code
_entity_poly.pdbx_strand_id
1 'polypeptide(L)'
;MPRNKITGTDADDILDGGEGDERILGLGGVDEIRGGKGDDRLEGGEGDDVLEGQKGDDILVGDAGDDAMFGGAGRDAMVWNNGDGSDLMDGGRGRDMAVVGGSDELGDVFAIAGNPEVPGGVLFERTDFGPFTLDIRNTEILQVNGGGGDDVVDASALEAGLIGLRVDGGAGNDAIRGSQGRDRLSGGSGDDRIEGEGGADVLRGGAGADLLIGGQGDDAMRGGRGADVMVWNNGDGSDLMDGGAGGRDRAVANGSDTAGDVFAIASSETGVLFERTNFGPFALDIRNTETLEVNGGGGDDVVDASGLLAEALALEIDGGEGNDQLTGGQGDDLIEGGAGDDLLVGFRGNDAMFGGDGDDRMVWNNGDGSDLMDGGAGADTAVANGSDAAGDVFAIRDREGGGVFFERTNFGPFSLDIVATETLEVNGGGGDDVVDASGLTAAGAIALEIDGGEGNDRITGSEGDDLLEGGAGDDLLVGFRGADAMFGGDGDDRMVWNNGDGSDLMDGGAGLDTAVANGGGADEAFSLVDSAEGVRFERVNIGPFALDIRNAEIVELNAGAGNDVFDASAMTDAGVSVRASGGEGNDQLLGGAGDDVLDGDAGDDFLQGGRGADLMRGGDGNDAMRWNNGDGSDVMIGGAGEDVAEIFAAGDGVDVFEITGGPDDVRVERTNRGQFSVDISETETLDLETNGGDDLIDASGLAAGGIAVDIQAGAGDDTAIGSQGDDILNGGEGDDLLVGGRGDDLMVGGDGDDRMVWNNGDGSDEMRGGAGLDTVEVNGADGAGDVFTVAGDAEALTFQRVNLGPFTLDVTDAERMEINGGGGDDSVDASGVTDPGVRLQIDGGAGDDALVGGAGDDRLIGGAGDDAMTGGYGADVFVYQGGADVVTDFQDGYDRLKIEIADDAGLSIVQQGADTVLDFGGGETLTLQNVYAGDIGFEDFLF
;
A
#
# COMPACT_ATOMS: atom_id res chain seq x y z
N MET A 1 79.78 -6.31 53.90
CA MET A 1 81.04 -5.60 54.29
C MET A 1 81.98 -5.62 53.08
N PRO A 2 83.23 -5.09 53.02
CA PRO A 2 84.08 -5.40 51.86
C PRO A 2 84.31 -6.91 51.83
N ARG A 3 83.93 -7.57 50.72
CA ARG A 3 84.11 -9.02 50.56
C ARG A 3 85.61 -9.35 50.64
N ASN A 4 85.96 -10.38 51.41
CA ASN A 4 87.34 -10.88 51.40
C ASN A 4 87.58 -11.56 50.06
N LYS A 5 88.58 -11.08 49.30
CA LYS A 5 88.94 -11.67 48.01
C LYS A 5 89.98 -12.77 48.21
N ILE A 6 89.64 -13.99 47.84
CA ILE A 6 90.53 -15.15 47.74
C ILE A 6 90.75 -15.42 46.25
N THR A 7 91.97 -15.78 45.86
CA THR A 7 92.33 -16.04 44.46
C THR A 7 93.33 -17.19 44.42
N GLY A 8 93.00 -18.22 43.66
CA GLY A 8 93.83 -19.37 43.37
C GLY A 8 94.93 -19.05 42.36
N THR A 9 95.35 -20.09 41.64
CA THR A 9 96.43 -20.11 40.66
C THR A 9 95.96 -20.84 39.40
N ASP A 10 96.80 -20.90 38.36
CA ASP A 10 96.48 -21.66 37.14
C ASP A 10 96.73 -23.19 37.30
N ALA A 11 96.56 -23.75 38.50
CA ALA A 11 96.70 -25.17 38.79
C ALA A 11 95.66 -25.61 39.83
N ASP A 12 95.33 -26.91 39.85
CA ASP A 12 94.35 -27.52 40.76
C ASP A 12 94.51 -27.04 42.23
N ASP A 13 93.55 -26.24 42.69
CA ASP A 13 93.52 -25.59 43.99
C ASP A 13 92.35 -26.12 44.87
N ILE A 14 92.53 -26.01 46.20
CA ILE A 14 91.45 -26.22 47.17
C ILE A 14 91.30 -24.94 47.98
N LEU A 15 90.19 -24.24 47.79
CA LEU A 15 89.93 -22.91 48.34
C LEU A 15 88.75 -22.96 49.33
N ASP A 16 88.86 -22.28 50.46
CA ASP A 16 87.83 -22.24 51.52
C ASP A 16 87.70 -20.81 52.08
N GLY A 17 86.49 -20.24 51.99
CA GLY A 17 86.15 -18.88 52.42
C GLY A 17 85.98 -18.71 53.93
N GLY A 18 85.47 -19.74 54.61
CA GLY A 18 85.32 -19.75 56.06
C GLY A 18 84.04 -19.07 56.56
N GLU A 19 84.18 -17.96 57.30
CA GLU A 19 83.03 -17.17 57.80
C GLU A 19 83.14 -15.73 57.30
N GLY A 20 82.10 -15.23 56.64
CA GLY A 20 82.07 -13.89 56.05
C GLY A 20 81.38 -13.89 54.69
N ASP A 21 81.32 -12.72 54.04
CA ASP A 21 80.93 -12.66 52.63
C ASP A 21 82.25 -12.66 51.82
N GLU A 22 82.53 -13.72 51.10
CA GLU A 22 83.77 -13.91 50.34
C GLU A 22 83.57 -13.71 48.82
N ARG A 23 84.67 -13.39 48.12
CA ARG A 23 84.76 -13.56 46.66
C ARG A 23 85.95 -14.45 46.38
N ILE A 24 85.71 -15.64 45.87
CA ILE A 24 86.72 -16.66 45.60
C ILE A 24 86.83 -16.86 44.09
N LEU A 25 88.05 -16.86 43.57
CA LEU A 25 88.37 -17.09 42.16
C LEU A 25 89.33 -18.29 42.07
N GLY A 26 89.00 -19.35 41.33
CA GLY A 26 89.89 -20.49 41.09
C GLY A 26 91.00 -20.16 40.09
N LEU A 27 90.61 -19.64 38.92
CA LEU A 27 91.40 -19.25 37.74
C LEU A 27 91.57 -20.36 36.71
N GLY A 28 92.44 -21.34 36.90
CA GLY A 28 92.55 -22.43 35.94
C GLY A 28 93.13 -23.69 36.57
N GLY A 29 92.86 -24.86 36.00
CA GLY A 29 93.06 -26.13 36.68
C GLY A 29 91.72 -26.69 37.15
N VAL A 30 91.73 -27.87 37.79
CA VAL A 30 90.52 -28.46 38.38
C VAL A 30 90.47 -28.12 39.86
N ASP A 31 89.60 -27.18 40.22
CA ASP A 31 89.53 -26.53 41.52
C ASP A 31 88.38 -27.07 42.38
N GLU A 32 88.60 -27.16 43.70
CA GLU A 32 87.56 -27.41 44.70
C GLU A 32 87.38 -26.15 45.56
N ILE A 33 86.28 -25.44 45.35
CA ILE A 33 86.01 -24.15 45.98
C ILE A 33 84.84 -24.28 46.98
N ARG A 34 85.06 -23.83 48.22
CA ARG A 34 84.05 -23.79 49.29
C ARG A 34 83.84 -22.37 49.80
N GLY A 35 82.60 -21.88 49.75
CA GLY A 35 82.21 -20.57 50.28
C GLY A 35 82.28 -20.55 51.81
N GLY A 36 81.46 -21.38 52.46
CA GLY A 36 81.48 -21.55 53.91
C GLY A 36 80.23 -20.98 54.56
N LYS A 37 80.33 -19.87 55.29
CA LYS A 37 79.18 -19.18 55.88
C LYS A 37 79.18 -17.71 55.50
N GLY A 38 78.09 -17.25 54.91
CA GLY A 38 77.82 -15.87 54.52
C GLY A 38 77.51 -15.82 53.03
N ASP A 39 77.32 -14.63 52.47
CA ASP A 39 76.84 -14.50 51.08
C ASP A 39 78.02 -14.41 50.11
N ASP A 40 78.46 -15.56 49.60
CA ASP A 40 79.71 -15.74 48.86
C ASP A 40 79.53 -15.58 47.34
N ARG A 41 80.63 -15.28 46.64
CA ARG A 41 80.71 -15.39 45.18
C ARG A 41 81.88 -16.27 44.78
N LEU A 42 81.60 -17.39 44.14
CA LEU A 42 82.56 -18.38 43.68
C LEU A 42 82.63 -18.34 42.14
N GLU A 43 83.83 -18.20 41.59
CA GLU A 43 84.13 -18.26 40.15
C GLU A 43 85.19 -19.37 39.97
N GLY A 44 84.87 -20.44 39.22
CA GLY A 44 85.73 -21.61 38.99
C GLY A 44 86.93 -21.25 38.13
N GLY A 45 86.68 -20.99 36.84
CA GLY A 45 87.69 -20.56 35.89
C GLY A 45 87.80 -21.54 34.73
N GLU A 46 89.01 -21.82 34.24
CA GLU A 46 89.22 -22.86 33.21
C GLU A 46 89.47 -24.24 33.86
N GLY A 47 88.55 -25.19 33.72
CA GLY A 47 88.69 -26.58 34.19
C GLY A 47 87.36 -27.16 34.67
N ASP A 48 87.32 -28.48 34.91
CA ASP A 48 86.12 -29.16 35.43
C ASP A 48 86.07 -29.03 36.97
N ASP A 49 85.54 -27.94 37.47
CA ASP A 49 85.61 -27.50 38.87
C ASP A 49 84.44 -28.01 39.74
N VAL A 50 84.64 -27.97 41.06
CA VAL A 50 83.59 -28.25 42.06
C VAL A 50 83.43 -27.05 42.98
N LEU A 51 82.26 -26.41 42.92
CA LEU A 51 81.93 -25.23 43.72
C LEU A 51 80.84 -25.56 44.74
N GLU A 52 81.09 -25.30 46.03
CA GLU A 52 80.13 -25.48 47.13
C GLU A 52 79.90 -24.16 47.90
N GLY A 53 78.71 -23.55 47.80
CA GLY A 53 78.37 -22.33 48.56
C GLY A 53 78.23 -22.58 50.06
N GLN A 54 77.54 -23.66 50.40
CA GLN A 54 77.25 -24.16 51.76
C GLN A 54 76.15 -23.40 52.52
N LYS A 55 76.43 -22.23 53.11
CA LYS A 55 75.43 -21.50 53.92
C LYS A 55 75.48 -20.02 53.62
N GLY A 56 74.37 -19.48 53.19
CA GLY A 56 74.23 -18.07 52.83
C GLY A 56 73.55 -17.96 51.48
N ASP A 57 73.35 -16.75 50.99
CA ASP A 57 72.82 -16.52 49.65
C ASP A 57 74.02 -16.37 48.68
N ASP A 58 74.44 -17.49 48.07
CA ASP A 58 75.69 -17.59 47.31
C ASP A 58 75.51 -17.38 45.80
N ILE A 59 76.56 -16.94 45.09
CA ILE A 59 76.61 -16.89 43.62
C ILE A 59 77.74 -17.78 43.11
N LEU A 60 77.42 -18.80 42.34
CA LEU A 60 78.37 -19.76 41.77
C LEU A 60 78.41 -19.58 40.25
N VAL A 61 79.62 -19.50 39.69
CA VAL A 61 79.87 -19.43 38.25
C VAL A 61 80.98 -20.43 37.94
N GLY A 62 80.69 -21.43 37.10
CA GLY A 62 81.66 -22.44 36.69
C GLY A 62 82.77 -21.85 35.83
N ASP A 63 82.40 -20.99 34.88
CA ASP A 63 83.22 -20.58 33.75
C ASP A 63 83.52 -21.82 32.86
N ALA A 64 84.70 -21.95 32.24
CA ALA A 64 84.91 -22.93 31.17
C ALA A 64 85.34 -24.32 31.67
N GLY A 65 84.49 -25.33 31.53
CA GLY A 65 84.71 -26.74 31.85
C GLY A 65 83.38 -27.47 32.07
N ASP A 66 83.42 -28.77 32.36
CA ASP A 66 82.22 -29.50 32.83
C ASP A 66 82.18 -29.42 34.37
N ASP A 67 81.49 -28.42 34.90
CA ASP A 67 81.54 -28.04 36.33
C ASP A 67 80.44 -28.69 37.18
N ALA A 68 80.68 -28.81 38.49
CA ALA A 68 79.67 -29.22 39.47
C ALA A 68 79.47 -28.14 40.54
N MET A 69 78.33 -27.47 40.47
CA MET A 69 77.94 -26.38 41.38
C MET A 69 76.87 -26.84 42.39
N PHE A 70 77.15 -26.63 43.67
CA PHE A 70 76.27 -26.96 44.79
C PHE A 70 76.02 -25.71 45.64
N GLY A 71 74.80 -25.14 45.57
CA GLY A 71 74.41 -23.94 46.33
C GLY A 71 74.49 -24.18 47.84
N GLY A 72 73.73 -25.15 48.33
CA GLY A 72 73.79 -25.57 49.72
C GLY A 72 72.57 -25.14 50.50
N ALA A 73 72.64 -24.11 51.33
CA ALA A 73 71.53 -23.65 52.15
C ALA A 73 71.41 -22.13 52.14
N GLY A 74 70.35 -21.62 51.54
CA GLY A 74 70.10 -20.19 51.43
C GLY A 74 69.32 -19.89 50.15
N ARG A 75 69.63 -18.80 49.47
CA ARG A 75 69.08 -18.52 48.14
C ARG A 75 70.24 -18.34 47.18
N ASP A 76 70.59 -19.44 46.54
CA ASP A 76 71.80 -19.54 45.75
C ASP A 76 71.50 -19.27 44.27
N ALA A 77 72.44 -18.64 43.57
CA ALA A 77 72.36 -18.37 42.14
C ALA A 77 73.53 -19.05 41.42
N MET A 78 73.24 -20.05 40.59
CA MET A 78 74.23 -20.74 39.76
C MET A 78 74.11 -20.22 38.33
N VAL A 79 75.22 -19.76 37.75
CA VAL A 79 75.24 -19.10 36.45
C VAL A 79 76.03 -19.92 35.45
N TRP A 80 75.40 -20.17 34.30
CA TRP A 80 75.99 -20.73 33.10
C TRP A 80 76.02 -19.67 32.01
N ASN A 81 77.16 -19.52 31.35
CA ASN A 81 77.36 -18.64 30.21
C ASN A 81 77.78 -19.44 28.98
N ASN A 82 77.63 -18.82 27.82
CA ASN A 82 78.08 -19.40 26.56
C ASN A 82 79.57 -19.76 26.58
N GLY A 83 79.87 -21.05 26.46
CA GLY A 83 81.22 -21.60 26.44
C GLY A 83 81.66 -22.24 27.75
N ASP A 84 80.78 -22.29 28.75
CA ASP A 84 81.07 -22.88 30.05
C ASP A 84 81.26 -24.40 29.89
N GLY A 85 80.25 -25.15 29.45
CA GLY A 85 80.39 -26.59 29.20
C GLY A 85 79.13 -27.35 29.60
N SER A 86 79.24 -28.65 29.87
CA SER A 86 78.13 -29.46 30.35
C SER A 86 78.17 -29.60 31.87
N ASP A 87 77.43 -28.73 32.56
CA ASP A 87 77.52 -28.61 34.02
C ASP A 87 76.42 -29.38 34.76
N LEU A 88 76.67 -29.57 36.05
CA LEU A 88 75.71 -30.00 37.06
C LEU A 88 75.43 -28.84 38.02
N MET A 89 74.16 -28.45 38.15
CA MET A 89 73.72 -27.46 39.13
C MET A 89 72.76 -28.09 40.13
N ASP A 90 73.07 -27.96 41.42
CA ASP A 90 72.22 -28.41 42.51
C ASP A 90 72.06 -27.30 43.56
N GLY A 91 70.88 -26.68 43.62
CA GLY A 91 70.60 -25.57 44.54
C GLY A 91 70.64 -25.99 46.01
N GLY A 92 70.26 -27.23 46.31
CA GLY A 92 70.22 -27.75 47.67
C GLY A 92 68.95 -27.33 48.41
N ARG A 93 69.07 -26.57 49.51
CA ARG A 93 67.94 -26.16 50.35
C ARG A 93 67.75 -24.65 50.28
N GLY A 94 66.66 -24.23 49.67
CA GLY A 94 66.12 -22.91 49.90
C GLY A 94 65.27 -22.45 48.75
N ARG A 95 65.59 -21.28 48.19
CA ARG A 95 64.93 -20.82 46.96
C ARG A 95 66.03 -20.37 46.01
N ASP A 96 66.47 -21.32 45.21
CA ASP A 96 67.67 -21.27 44.41
C ASP A 96 67.30 -21.01 42.95
N MET A 97 68.26 -20.46 42.20
CA MET A 97 68.06 -20.03 40.82
C MET A 97 69.22 -20.50 39.94
N ALA A 98 68.91 -21.23 38.88
CA ALA A 98 69.83 -21.47 37.78
C ALA A 98 69.63 -20.36 36.74
N VAL A 99 70.71 -19.74 36.29
CA VAL A 99 70.70 -18.69 35.27
C VAL A 99 71.51 -19.18 34.08
N VAL A 100 70.90 -19.21 32.90
CA VAL A 100 71.55 -19.55 31.64
C VAL A 100 71.57 -18.30 30.77
N GLY A 101 72.76 -17.92 30.28
CA GLY A 101 72.95 -16.85 29.31
C GLY A 101 73.28 -17.40 27.92
N GLY A 102 72.50 -17.00 26.92
CA GLY A 102 72.77 -17.20 25.51
C GLY A 102 73.78 -16.20 24.95
N SER A 103 73.87 -16.16 23.63
CA SER A 103 74.86 -15.40 22.89
C SER A 103 74.40 -13.97 22.59
N ASP A 104 75.33 -13.03 22.45
CA ASP A 104 75.01 -11.63 22.16
C ASP A 104 74.77 -11.33 20.66
N GLU A 105 74.97 -12.29 19.74
CA GLU A 105 74.97 -12.05 18.29
C GLU A 105 74.32 -13.15 17.41
N LEU A 106 74.04 -14.34 17.95
CA LEU A 106 73.52 -15.51 17.21
C LEU A 106 72.20 -15.97 17.83
N GLY A 107 71.27 -16.40 16.98
CA GLY A 107 70.06 -17.08 17.46
C GLY A 107 70.40 -18.46 18.02
N ASP A 108 70.03 -18.67 19.27
CA ASP A 108 70.28 -19.87 20.08
C ASP A 108 69.04 -20.77 20.16
N VAL A 109 69.23 -22.09 20.11
CA VAL A 109 68.12 -23.06 20.23
C VAL A 109 68.24 -23.88 21.52
N PHE A 110 67.41 -23.53 22.49
CA PHE A 110 67.31 -24.15 23.81
C PHE A 110 66.09 -25.08 23.91
N ALA A 111 66.33 -26.31 24.37
CA ALA A 111 65.31 -27.29 24.70
C ALA A 111 65.38 -27.62 26.19
N ILE A 112 64.23 -27.58 26.87
CA ILE A 112 64.14 -27.78 28.32
C ILE A 112 63.11 -28.86 28.61
N ALA A 113 63.53 -29.90 29.35
CA ALA A 113 62.67 -31.05 29.62
C ALA A 113 62.92 -31.62 31.02
N GLY A 114 61.97 -32.39 31.53
CA GLY A 114 62.19 -33.17 32.75
C GLY A 114 63.31 -34.20 32.52
N ASN A 115 64.27 -34.28 33.43
CA ASN A 115 65.38 -35.22 33.31
C ASN A 115 64.86 -36.67 33.49
N PRO A 116 64.90 -37.53 32.46
CA PRO A 116 64.36 -38.89 32.57
C PRO A 116 65.23 -39.79 33.46
N GLU A 117 66.49 -39.43 33.68
CA GLU A 117 67.43 -40.20 34.49
C GLU A 117 67.39 -39.80 35.97
N VAL A 118 66.93 -38.58 36.28
CA VAL A 118 66.92 -38.01 37.63
C VAL A 118 65.50 -37.53 37.98
N PRO A 119 64.75 -38.27 38.82
CA PRO A 119 63.42 -37.82 39.25
C PRO A 119 63.48 -36.46 39.94
N GLY A 120 62.72 -35.49 39.42
CA GLY A 120 62.72 -34.12 39.93
C GLY A 120 63.87 -33.23 39.42
N GLY A 121 64.71 -33.73 38.51
CA GLY A 121 65.71 -32.94 37.80
C GLY A 121 65.16 -32.37 36.49
N VAL A 122 65.81 -31.32 36.00
CA VAL A 122 65.57 -30.67 34.71
C VAL A 122 66.81 -30.83 33.86
N LEU A 123 66.61 -31.18 32.60
CA LEU A 123 67.65 -31.20 31.58
C LEU A 123 67.46 -29.97 30.70
N PHE A 124 68.50 -29.16 30.60
CA PHE A 124 68.57 -28.02 29.69
C PHE A 124 69.60 -28.32 28.61
N GLU A 125 69.18 -28.27 27.35
CA GLU A 125 70.04 -28.57 26.21
C GLU A 125 70.08 -27.38 25.27
N ARG A 126 71.28 -26.98 24.84
CA ARG A 126 71.43 -26.18 23.63
C ARG A 126 71.71 -27.10 22.46
N THR A 127 70.88 -27.02 21.42
CA THR A 127 70.88 -27.98 20.32
C THR A 127 71.63 -27.51 19.08
N ASP A 128 72.05 -26.25 19.07
CA ASP A 128 72.79 -25.61 17.99
C ASP A 128 74.27 -25.38 18.37
N PHE A 129 74.90 -24.27 17.94
CA PHE A 129 76.35 -24.09 17.94
C PHE A 129 77.01 -24.36 19.30
N GLY A 130 77.78 -25.44 19.40
CA GLY A 130 78.44 -25.84 20.66
C GLY A 130 77.46 -26.49 21.63
N PRO A 131 76.90 -27.68 21.29
CA PRO A 131 75.86 -28.30 22.09
C PRO A 131 76.39 -28.70 23.46
N PHE A 132 75.60 -28.45 24.47
CA PHE A 132 75.87 -28.83 25.85
C PHE A 132 74.59 -29.29 26.53
N THR A 133 74.76 -29.97 27.65
CA THR A 133 73.66 -30.38 28.52
C THR A 133 73.94 -29.90 29.92
N LEU A 134 72.97 -29.21 30.51
CA LEU A 134 72.99 -28.77 31.90
C LEU A 134 71.96 -29.60 32.69
N ASP A 135 72.43 -30.31 33.72
CA ASP A 135 71.58 -31.07 34.64
C ASP A 135 71.29 -30.22 35.87
N ILE A 136 70.05 -29.75 36.00
CA ILE A 136 69.60 -28.85 37.06
C ILE A 136 68.77 -29.64 38.06
N ARG A 137 69.12 -29.54 39.33
CA ARG A 137 68.49 -30.29 40.43
C ARG A 137 68.20 -29.37 41.60
N ASN A 138 67.19 -29.72 42.39
CA ASN A 138 66.81 -29.02 43.63
C ASN A 138 66.86 -27.50 43.50
N THR A 139 66.31 -26.96 42.41
CA THR A 139 66.34 -25.54 42.07
C THR A 139 64.92 -25.10 41.77
N GLU A 140 64.50 -23.97 42.34
CA GLU A 140 63.12 -23.50 42.22
C GLU A 140 62.89 -22.63 40.99
N ILE A 141 63.93 -22.00 40.44
CA ILE A 141 63.80 -21.10 39.28
C ILE A 141 64.87 -21.39 38.24
N LEU A 142 64.46 -21.53 36.99
CA LEU A 142 65.34 -21.48 35.84
C LEU A 142 65.11 -20.15 35.11
N GLN A 143 66.14 -19.29 35.08
CA GLN A 143 66.14 -18.08 34.29
C GLN A 143 66.99 -18.29 33.03
N VAL A 144 66.36 -18.20 31.87
CA VAL A 144 67.00 -18.26 30.55
C VAL A 144 67.01 -16.84 29.97
N ASN A 145 68.17 -16.39 29.51
CA ASN A 145 68.29 -15.13 28.77
C ASN A 145 68.87 -15.47 27.39
N GLY A 146 68.13 -15.24 26.30
CA GLY A 146 68.55 -15.58 24.93
C GLY A 146 69.70 -14.67 24.44
N GLY A 147 69.56 -13.36 24.66
CA GLY A 147 70.62 -12.40 24.39
C GLY A 147 70.34 -11.59 23.14
N GLY A 148 71.09 -11.83 22.06
CA GLY A 148 70.86 -11.18 20.77
C GLY A 148 70.91 -12.21 19.63
N GLY A 149 70.02 -12.07 18.65
CA GLY A 149 69.75 -13.08 17.64
C GLY A 149 68.28 -13.52 17.74
N ASP A 150 67.82 -14.31 16.75
CA ASP A 150 66.48 -14.89 16.77
C ASP A 150 66.53 -16.22 17.53
N ASP A 151 66.15 -16.20 18.81
CA ASP A 151 66.31 -17.32 19.74
C ASP A 151 65.08 -18.24 19.77
N VAL A 152 65.28 -19.51 20.07
CA VAL A 152 64.21 -20.50 20.27
C VAL A 152 64.37 -21.12 21.65
N VAL A 153 63.34 -20.99 22.49
CA VAL A 153 63.26 -21.64 23.81
C VAL A 153 62.03 -22.54 23.83
N ASP A 154 62.22 -23.85 23.87
CA ASP A 154 61.13 -24.82 23.99
C ASP A 154 61.19 -25.54 25.34
N ALA A 155 60.28 -25.18 26.24
CA ALA A 155 60.11 -25.77 27.56
C ALA A 155 58.84 -26.64 27.66
N SER A 156 58.17 -26.95 26.55
CA SER A 156 56.86 -27.64 26.57
C SER A 156 56.90 -29.05 27.17
N ALA A 157 58.08 -29.67 27.17
CA ALA A 157 58.32 -30.98 27.78
C ALA A 157 58.55 -30.91 29.31
N LEU A 158 58.48 -29.72 29.92
CA LEU A 158 58.52 -29.55 31.38
C LEU A 158 57.12 -29.69 31.99
N GLU A 159 57.00 -30.65 32.90
CA GLU A 159 55.78 -30.91 33.68
C GLU A 159 55.56 -29.85 34.76
N ALA A 160 54.28 -29.63 35.11
CA ALA A 160 53.85 -28.65 36.09
C ALA A 160 54.55 -28.83 37.47
N GLY A 161 55.13 -27.74 37.99
CA GLY A 161 55.69 -27.69 39.34
C GLY A 161 57.07 -28.32 39.52
N LEU A 162 57.75 -28.68 38.43
CA LEU A 162 59.12 -29.19 38.45
C LEU A 162 60.15 -28.07 38.75
N ILE A 163 60.02 -26.93 38.07
CA ILE A 163 60.81 -25.72 38.25
C ILE A 163 59.98 -24.52 37.79
N GLY A 164 60.16 -23.33 38.37
CA GLY A 164 59.55 -22.10 37.84
C GLY A 164 60.38 -21.55 36.69
N LEU A 165 59.77 -21.37 35.52
CA LEU A 165 60.48 -20.87 34.35
C LEU A 165 60.41 -19.34 34.25
N ARG A 166 61.54 -18.73 33.93
CA ARG A 166 61.64 -17.34 33.50
C ARG A 166 62.46 -17.26 32.23
N VAL A 167 61.90 -16.70 31.17
CA VAL A 167 62.59 -16.51 29.89
C VAL A 167 62.60 -15.03 29.53
N ASP A 168 63.73 -14.55 29.03
CA ASP A 168 63.92 -13.25 28.39
C ASP A 168 64.61 -13.52 27.05
N GLY A 169 63.91 -13.41 25.92
CA GLY A 169 64.44 -13.69 24.59
C GLY A 169 65.58 -12.74 24.25
N GLY A 170 65.32 -11.44 24.34
CA GLY A 170 66.33 -10.40 24.22
C GLY A 170 66.12 -9.57 22.96
N ALA A 171 67.06 -9.59 22.02
CA ALA A 171 66.97 -8.81 20.80
C ALA A 171 66.99 -9.70 19.56
N GLY A 172 65.93 -9.68 18.76
CA GLY A 172 65.72 -10.55 17.61
C GLY A 172 64.27 -11.02 17.61
N ASN A 173 63.89 -11.82 16.63
CA ASN A 173 62.54 -12.38 16.55
C ASN A 173 62.53 -13.75 17.23
N ASP A 174 62.14 -13.79 18.50
CA ASP A 174 62.30 -14.95 19.36
C ASP A 174 61.06 -15.85 19.35
N ALA A 175 61.25 -17.16 19.46
CA ALA A 175 60.19 -18.15 19.60
C ALA A 175 60.28 -18.84 20.96
N ILE A 176 59.40 -18.47 21.88
CA ILE A 176 59.39 -18.94 23.26
C ILE A 176 58.15 -19.78 23.50
N ARG A 177 58.34 -21.02 23.95
CA ARG A 177 57.28 -21.90 24.42
C ARG A 177 57.55 -22.30 25.86
N GLY A 178 56.59 -21.99 26.72
CA GLY A 178 56.59 -22.26 28.15
C GLY A 178 56.43 -23.75 28.49
N SER A 179 56.21 -24.00 29.76
CA SER A 179 56.02 -25.30 30.38
C SER A 179 54.56 -25.52 30.76
N GLN A 180 54.24 -26.69 31.33
CA GLN A 180 52.91 -26.93 31.91
C GLN A 180 52.71 -26.25 33.28
N GLY A 181 53.61 -25.36 33.68
CA GLY A 181 53.62 -24.67 34.96
C GLY A 181 53.54 -23.16 34.82
N ARG A 182 53.52 -22.46 35.96
CA ARG A 182 53.42 -21.00 35.98
C ARG A 182 54.72 -20.32 35.54
N ASP A 183 54.66 -19.62 34.42
CA ASP A 183 55.82 -19.07 33.73
C ASP A 183 55.85 -17.54 33.68
N ARG A 184 57.04 -16.99 33.44
CA ARG A 184 57.27 -15.58 33.12
C ARG A 184 58.10 -15.47 31.87
N LEU A 185 57.44 -15.14 30.76
CA LEU A 185 58.04 -15.13 29.44
C LEU A 185 58.09 -13.69 28.90
N SER A 186 59.22 -13.30 28.34
CA SER A 186 59.42 -12.00 27.70
C SER A 186 60.14 -12.22 26.38
N GLY A 187 59.59 -11.69 25.28
CA GLY A 187 60.22 -11.73 23.95
C GLY A 187 61.39 -10.75 23.91
N GLY A 188 61.11 -9.46 24.06
CA GLY A 188 62.12 -8.42 24.21
C GLY A 188 62.01 -7.36 23.12
N SER A 189 62.85 -7.41 22.09
CA SER A 189 62.72 -6.52 20.93
C SER A 189 62.89 -7.30 19.64
N GLY A 190 62.01 -7.07 18.68
CA GLY A 190 61.83 -7.90 17.50
C GLY A 190 60.38 -8.40 17.47
N ASP A 191 60.00 -9.10 16.40
CA ASP A 191 58.66 -9.65 16.25
C ASP A 191 58.64 -11.07 16.84
N ASP A 192 58.18 -11.19 18.08
CA ASP A 192 58.32 -12.39 18.91
C ASP A 192 57.09 -13.29 18.86
N ARG A 193 57.26 -14.61 19.04
CA ARG A 193 56.18 -15.58 19.27
C ARG A 193 56.32 -16.20 20.65
N ILE A 194 55.31 -16.04 21.49
CA ILE A 194 55.31 -16.54 22.87
C ILE A 194 54.06 -17.40 23.13
N GLU A 195 54.27 -18.62 23.61
CA GLU A 195 53.23 -19.59 23.96
C GLU A 195 53.41 -20.05 25.41
N GLY A 196 52.41 -19.86 26.27
CA GLY A 196 52.47 -20.21 27.71
C GLY A 196 52.30 -21.69 28.00
N GLU A 197 51.55 -22.40 27.15
CA GLU A 197 51.11 -23.80 27.29
C GLU A 197 50.07 -24.01 28.38
N GLY A 198 50.46 -24.23 29.63
CA GLY A 198 49.51 -24.43 30.72
C GLY A 198 50.05 -23.85 32.00
N GLY A 199 49.22 -23.19 32.80
CA GLY A 199 49.77 -22.44 33.92
C GLY A 199 48.88 -21.29 34.32
N ALA A 200 49.50 -20.19 34.72
CA ALA A 200 48.82 -18.92 35.01
C ALA A 200 49.90 -17.86 34.83
N ASP A 201 50.18 -17.64 33.55
CA ASP A 201 51.44 -17.18 33.04
C ASP A 201 51.45 -15.68 32.88
N VAL A 202 52.67 -15.14 32.75
CA VAL A 202 52.86 -13.72 32.43
C VAL A 202 53.69 -13.64 31.18
N LEU A 203 53.05 -13.29 30.07
CA LEU A 203 53.67 -13.14 28.75
C LEU A 203 53.83 -11.66 28.44
N ARG A 204 55.01 -11.30 27.92
CA ARG A 204 55.31 -9.93 27.46
C ARG A 204 55.97 -10.00 26.10
N GLY A 205 55.35 -9.45 25.07
CA GLY A 205 55.95 -9.36 23.73
C GLY A 205 57.19 -8.49 23.78
N GLY A 206 56.99 -7.19 23.96
CA GLY A 206 58.07 -6.23 24.15
C GLY A 206 58.01 -5.12 23.12
N ALA A 207 58.89 -5.12 22.12
CA ALA A 207 58.90 -4.11 21.08
C ALA A 207 59.05 -4.75 19.70
N GLY A 208 58.01 -4.70 18.88
CA GLY A 208 57.88 -5.36 17.59
C GLY A 208 56.43 -5.83 17.43
N ALA A 209 56.10 -6.52 16.36
CA ALA A 209 54.78 -7.11 16.18
C ALA A 209 54.77 -8.53 16.75
N ASP A 210 54.27 -8.67 17.99
CA ASP A 210 54.39 -9.89 18.77
C ASP A 210 53.12 -10.77 18.67
N LEU A 211 53.27 -12.09 18.78
CA LEU A 211 52.18 -13.06 18.87
C LEU A 211 52.22 -13.76 20.23
N LEU A 212 51.17 -13.60 21.03
CA LEU A 212 51.05 -14.13 22.38
C LEU A 212 49.88 -15.12 22.47
N ILE A 213 50.14 -16.32 23.00
CA ILE A 213 49.14 -17.36 23.24
C ILE A 213 49.30 -17.82 24.68
N GLY A 214 48.30 -17.59 25.53
CA GLY A 214 48.34 -17.99 26.95
C GLY A 214 48.31 -19.51 27.10
N GLY A 215 47.27 -20.14 26.55
CA GLY A 215 47.01 -21.56 26.71
C GLY A 215 46.10 -21.83 27.93
N GLN A 216 46.27 -22.98 28.57
CA GLN A 216 45.40 -23.37 29.68
C GLN A 216 45.71 -22.56 30.95
N GLY A 217 44.68 -21.94 31.51
CA GLY A 217 44.75 -21.24 32.79
C GLY A 217 44.61 -19.73 32.64
N ASP A 218 44.61 -19.00 33.76
CA ASP A 218 44.33 -17.57 33.77
C ASP A 218 45.62 -16.78 33.51
N ASP A 219 45.83 -16.36 32.27
CA ASP A 219 47.08 -15.77 31.81
C ASP A 219 47.03 -14.23 31.74
N ALA A 220 48.19 -13.61 31.87
CA ALA A 220 48.36 -12.18 31.71
C ALA A 220 49.30 -11.87 30.54
N MET A 221 48.71 -11.50 29.41
CA MET A 221 49.39 -11.14 28.17
C MET A 221 49.53 -9.63 28.03
N ARG A 222 50.70 -9.18 27.61
CA ARG A 222 50.95 -7.78 27.28
C ARG A 222 51.80 -7.67 26.03
N GLY A 223 51.23 -7.12 24.96
CA GLY A 223 51.89 -6.92 23.67
C GLY A 223 53.14 -6.05 23.81
N GLY A 224 52.96 -4.76 24.03
CA GLY A 224 54.07 -3.86 24.32
C GLY A 224 54.10 -2.67 23.40
N ARG A 225 55.07 -2.56 22.49
CA ARG A 225 55.04 -1.56 21.41
C ARG A 225 55.08 -2.31 20.09
N GLY A 226 54.19 -1.95 19.19
CA GLY A 226 54.04 -2.55 17.88
C GLY A 226 52.60 -2.98 17.71
N ALA A 227 52.31 -3.73 16.65
CA ALA A 227 50.98 -4.24 16.38
C ALA A 227 50.97 -5.70 16.80
N ASP A 228 50.43 -5.96 17.98
CA ASP A 228 50.52 -7.25 18.66
C ASP A 228 49.24 -8.06 18.50
N VAL A 229 49.35 -9.39 18.46
CA VAL A 229 48.24 -10.33 18.38
C VAL A 229 48.22 -11.20 19.63
N MET A 230 47.10 -11.18 20.36
CA MET A 230 46.87 -12.02 21.54
C MET A 230 45.72 -12.99 21.24
N VAL A 231 45.97 -14.29 21.39
CA VAL A 231 45.02 -15.33 20.98
C VAL A 231 44.51 -16.07 22.21
N TRP A 232 43.19 -16.21 22.27
CA TRP A 232 42.47 -17.12 23.14
C TRP A 232 41.86 -18.25 22.32
N ASN A 233 42.03 -19.49 22.75
CA ASN A 233 41.45 -20.67 22.12
C ASN A 233 40.48 -21.38 23.04
N ASN A 234 39.55 -22.14 22.46
CA ASN A 234 38.63 -22.96 23.22
C ASN A 234 39.34 -23.94 24.17
N GLY A 235 39.12 -23.75 25.48
CA GLY A 235 39.75 -24.54 26.54
C GLY A 235 40.79 -23.76 27.34
N ASP A 236 41.16 -22.57 26.89
CA ASP A 236 41.99 -21.61 27.63
C ASP A 236 41.21 -21.03 28.84
N GLY A 237 41.92 -20.35 29.74
CA GLY A 237 41.34 -19.82 30.96
C GLY A 237 40.78 -18.39 30.82
N SER A 238 40.64 -17.72 31.97
CA SER A 238 40.21 -16.32 32.03
C SER A 238 41.41 -15.40 31.91
N ASP A 239 41.64 -14.90 30.70
CA ASP A 239 42.84 -14.15 30.39
C ASP A 239 42.68 -12.64 30.48
N LEU A 240 43.83 -12.01 30.64
CA LEU A 240 44.02 -10.57 30.57
C LEU A 240 44.86 -10.23 29.34
N MET A 241 44.32 -9.42 28.43
CA MET A 241 45.00 -8.98 27.21
C MET A 241 45.19 -7.47 27.21
N ASP A 242 46.42 -7.02 27.09
CA ASP A 242 46.82 -5.60 27.10
C ASP A 242 47.73 -5.34 25.90
N GLY A 243 47.18 -4.79 24.81
CA GLY A 243 47.94 -4.53 23.58
C GLY A 243 49.15 -3.62 23.81
N GLY A 244 49.01 -2.65 24.71
CA GLY A 244 50.09 -1.73 25.06
C GLY A 244 50.08 -0.45 24.24
N ALA A 245 51.21 -0.03 23.69
CA ALA A 245 51.40 1.30 23.13
C ALA A 245 52.04 1.27 21.74
N GLY A 246 51.24 1.63 20.74
CA GLY A 246 51.69 2.07 19.43
C GLY A 246 51.73 0.95 18.41
N GLY A 247 50.76 0.95 17.51
CA GLY A 247 50.40 -0.14 16.61
C GLY A 247 48.89 -0.28 16.68
N ARG A 248 48.31 -1.27 16.00
CA ARG A 248 46.89 -1.63 16.18
C ARG A 248 46.90 -3.06 16.68
N ASP A 249 46.57 -3.23 17.95
CA ASP A 249 46.64 -4.54 18.60
C ASP A 249 45.34 -5.32 18.32
N ARG A 250 45.44 -6.65 18.22
CA ARG A 250 44.33 -7.55 17.91
C ARG A 250 44.21 -8.63 18.97
N ALA A 251 43.05 -8.71 19.61
CA ALA A 251 42.65 -9.86 20.40
C ALA A 251 41.85 -10.80 19.51
N VAL A 252 42.19 -12.08 19.51
CA VAL A 252 41.50 -13.13 18.74
C VAL A 252 40.88 -14.10 19.72
N ALA A 253 39.57 -14.31 19.64
CA ALA A 253 38.85 -15.29 20.44
C ALA A 253 38.30 -16.38 19.52
N ASN A 254 38.85 -17.59 19.63
CA ASN A 254 38.42 -18.75 18.85
C ASN A 254 37.47 -19.63 19.67
N GLY A 255 36.22 -19.71 19.23
CA GLY A 255 35.17 -20.59 19.73
C GLY A 255 35.41 -22.07 19.42
N SER A 256 34.36 -22.86 19.56
CA SER A 256 34.37 -24.31 19.48
C SER A 256 34.03 -24.78 18.08
N ASP A 257 34.85 -25.66 17.49
CA ASP A 257 34.61 -26.26 16.16
C ASP A 257 33.31 -27.10 16.00
N THR A 258 32.48 -27.27 17.05
CA THR A 258 31.35 -28.22 17.02
C THR A 258 30.15 -27.86 17.91
N ALA A 259 30.23 -26.80 18.71
CA ALA A 259 29.22 -26.51 19.71
C ALA A 259 28.89 -25.02 19.66
N GLY A 260 27.60 -24.69 19.58
CA GLY A 260 27.12 -23.32 19.59
C GLY A 260 27.48 -22.58 20.88
N ASP A 261 28.48 -21.72 20.81
CA ASP A 261 28.96 -20.80 21.82
C ASP A 261 27.98 -19.62 22.00
N VAL A 262 27.96 -19.04 23.20
CA VAL A 262 27.19 -17.83 23.49
C VAL A 262 28.12 -16.80 24.10
N PHE A 263 28.52 -15.83 23.29
CA PHE A 263 29.44 -14.75 23.62
C PHE A 263 28.68 -13.45 23.90
N ALA A 264 29.11 -12.75 24.95
CA ALA A 264 28.63 -11.41 25.30
C ALA A 264 29.82 -10.46 25.38
N ILE A 265 29.70 -9.31 24.73
CA ILE A 265 30.76 -8.31 24.60
C ILE A 265 30.25 -6.96 25.09
N ALA A 266 30.94 -6.36 26.07
CA ALA A 266 30.52 -5.09 26.63
C ALA A 266 31.69 -4.20 27.04
N SER A 267 31.52 -2.89 26.92
CA SER A 267 32.46 -1.93 27.50
C SER A 267 32.42 -1.98 29.03
N SER A 268 33.60 -1.93 29.66
CA SER A 268 33.78 -1.93 31.12
C SER A 268 34.56 -0.70 31.59
N GLU A 269 34.74 -0.53 32.91
CA GLU A 269 35.57 0.56 33.45
C GLU A 269 37.05 0.46 33.01
N THR A 270 37.52 -0.74 32.64
CA THR A 270 38.93 -1.04 32.32
C THR A 270 39.22 -1.27 30.84
N GLY A 271 38.20 -1.29 29.99
CA GLY A 271 38.32 -1.56 28.55
C GLY A 271 37.09 -2.28 28.02
N VAL A 272 37.31 -3.48 27.48
CA VAL A 272 36.25 -4.37 26.97
C VAL A 272 36.29 -5.69 27.72
N LEU A 273 35.11 -6.18 28.08
CA LEU A 273 34.90 -7.50 28.67
C LEU A 273 34.25 -8.40 27.61
N PHE A 274 34.86 -9.55 27.35
CA PHE A 274 34.34 -10.62 26.49
C PHE A 274 34.06 -11.86 27.33
N GLU A 275 32.84 -12.38 27.32
CA GLU A 275 32.44 -13.52 28.14
C GLU A 275 31.77 -14.61 27.32
N ARG A 276 32.05 -15.88 27.63
CA ARG A 276 31.21 -17.01 27.21
C ARG A 276 30.30 -17.46 28.35
N THR A 277 29.01 -17.64 28.07
CA THR A 277 27.99 -17.77 29.13
C THR A 277 27.32 -19.15 29.24
N ASN A 278 27.42 -20.01 28.23
CA ASN A 278 26.63 -21.25 28.14
C ASN A 278 27.38 -22.51 28.65
N PHE A 279 28.63 -22.75 28.25
CA PHE A 279 29.46 -23.85 28.72
C PHE A 279 30.92 -23.42 28.87
N GLY A 280 31.64 -24.00 29.85
CA GLY A 280 33.03 -23.62 30.15
C GLY A 280 33.22 -22.09 30.25
N PRO A 281 32.49 -21.40 31.17
CA PRO A 281 32.45 -19.94 31.17
C PRO A 281 33.81 -19.36 31.50
N PHE A 282 34.19 -18.35 30.73
CA PHE A 282 35.38 -17.55 30.93
C PHE A 282 35.06 -16.09 30.65
N ALA A 283 35.98 -15.24 31.06
CA ALA A 283 35.96 -13.80 30.81
C ALA A 283 37.36 -13.34 30.39
N LEU A 284 37.43 -12.58 29.31
CA LEU A 284 38.63 -11.88 28.84
C LEU A 284 38.49 -10.39 29.14
N ASP A 285 39.49 -9.81 29.79
CA ASP A 285 39.64 -8.36 29.91
C ASP A 285 40.65 -7.89 28.85
N ILE A 286 40.12 -7.31 27.77
CA ILE A 286 40.83 -6.96 26.53
C ILE A 286 41.44 -5.55 26.59
N ARG A 287 41.17 -4.81 27.68
CA ARG A 287 41.74 -3.49 28.00
C ARG A 287 41.79 -2.51 26.83
N ASN A 288 43.00 -2.18 26.37
CA ASN A 288 43.30 -1.15 25.39
C ASN A 288 43.66 -1.73 24.02
N THR A 289 43.30 -2.99 23.77
CA THR A 289 43.46 -3.60 22.44
C THR A 289 42.45 -2.98 21.48
N GLU A 290 42.91 -2.56 20.30
CA GLU A 290 42.08 -1.77 19.39
C GLU A 290 41.20 -2.60 18.44
N THR A 291 41.45 -3.90 18.31
CA THR A 291 40.65 -4.81 17.46
C THR A 291 40.31 -6.08 18.22
N LEU A 292 39.06 -6.53 18.12
CA LEU A 292 38.62 -7.84 18.59
C LEU A 292 38.09 -8.63 17.41
N GLU A 293 38.72 -9.77 17.14
CA GLU A 293 38.24 -10.81 16.21
C GLU A 293 37.58 -11.92 17.03
N VAL A 294 36.34 -12.24 16.69
CA VAL A 294 35.57 -13.32 17.30
C VAL A 294 35.25 -14.34 16.23
N ASN A 295 35.73 -15.56 16.40
CA ASN A 295 35.47 -16.67 15.49
C ASN A 295 34.58 -17.68 16.23
N GLY A 296 33.32 -17.84 15.83
CA GLY A 296 32.36 -18.78 16.43
C GLY A 296 32.78 -20.24 16.19
N GLY A 297 33.07 -20.56 14.93
CA GLY A 297 33.67 -21.81 14.52
C GLY A 297 32.64 -22.78 13.97
N GLY A 298 32.06 -23.63 14.81
CA GLY A 298 31.04 -24.57 14.35
C GLY A 298 29.92 -24.82 15.36
N GLY A 299 28.70 -24.99 14.85
CA GLY A 299 27.45 -25.04 15.62
C GLY A 299 26.79 -23.66 15.70
N ASP A 300 25.51 -23.63 16.06
CA ASP A 300 24.71 -22.40 16.11
C ASP A 300 25.17 -21.43 17.22
N ASP A 301 25.94 -20.41 16.85
CA ASP A 301 26.59 -19.46 17.72
C ASP A 301 25.73 -18.21 17.98
N VAL A 302 25.94 -17.59 19.14
CA VAL A 302 25.30 -16.31 19.50
C VAL A 302 26.36 -15.33 19.97
N VAL A 303 26.48 -14.19 19.30
CA VAL A 303 27.35 -13.07 19.70
C VAL A 303 26.49 -11.83 19.95
N ASP A 304 26.46 -11.35 21.19
CA ASP A 304 25.80 -10.10 21.56
C ASP A 304 26.84 -9.05 21.96
N ALA A 305 27.14 -8.12 21.05
CA ALA A 305 28.01 -6.98 21.29
C ALA A 305 27.28 -5.65 21.49
N SER A 306 25.95 -5.66 21.68
CA SER A 306 25.14 -4.43 21.82
C SER A 306 25.56 -3.53 23.00
N GLY A 307 26.26 -4.11 24.00
CA GLY A 307 26.85 -3.43 25.15
C GLY A 307 28.19 -2.73 24.87
N LEU A 308 28.76 -2.87 23.67
CA LEU A 308 30.01 -2.26 23.27
C LEU A 308 29.78 -0.81 22.82
N LEU A 309 30.40 0.15 23.51
CA LEU A 309 30.27 1.57 23.21
C LEU A 309 31.09 1.97 21.98
N ALA A 310 30.64 3.03 21.30
CA ALA A 310 31.33 3.62 20.17
C ALA A 310 32.78 3.99 20.54
N GLU A 311 33.73 3.71 19.64
CA GLU A 311 35.18 3.94 19.80
C GLU A 311 35.89 3.05 20.84
N ALA A 312 35.24 2.04 21.43
CA ALA A 312 35.89 1.13 22.38
C ALA A 312 36.98 0.29 21.71
N LEU A 313 36.67 -0.33 20.57
CA LEU A 313 37.57 -1.04 19.67
C LEU A 313 36.87 -1.24 18.30
N ALA A 314 37.57 -1.76 17.30
CA ALA A 314 36.97 -2.26 16.06
C ALA A 314 36.63 -3.75 16.23
N LEU A 315 35.40 -4.13 15.91
CA LEU A 315 34.90 -5.49 16.09
C LEU A 315 34.79 -6.19 14.73
N GLU A 316 35.32 -7.42 14.68
CA GLU A 316 35.17 -8.35 13.55
C GLU A 316 34.58 -9.64 14.13
N ILE A 317 33.44 -10.09 13.58
CA ILE A 317 32.75 -11.32 13.98
C ILE A 317 32.65 -12.23 12.76
N ASP A 318 33.04 -13.49 12.90
CA ASP A 318 32.83 -14.59 11.96
C ASP A 318 32.06 -15.69 12.70
N GLY A 319 30.81 -15.97 12.28
CA GLY A 319 29.95 -17.01 12.87
C GLY A 319 30.52 -18.41 12.61
N GLY A 320 30.72 -18.73 11.34
CA GLY A 320 31.35 -19.98 10.91
C GLY A 320 30.35 -20.97 10.33
N GLU A 321 30.39 -22.25 10.74
CA GLU A 321 29.36 -23.22 10.34
C GLU A 321 28.21 -23.22 11.37
N GLY A 322 26.96 -23.01 10.99
CA GLY A 322 25.86 -22.99 11.95
C GLY A 322 24.78 -22.00 11.53
N ASN A 323 23.64 -22.02 12.23
CA ASN A 323 22.66 -20.94 12.09
C ASN A 323 22.88 -19.94 13.22
N ASP A 324 23.62 -18.87 12.93
CA ASP A 324 24.22 -18.00 13.92
C ASP A 324 23.38 -16.74 14.17
N GLN A 325 23.51 -16.14 15.36
CA GLN A 325 22.87 -14.87 15.71
C GLN A 325 23.94 -13.87 16.15
N LEU A 326 24.24 -12.92 15.28
CA LEU A 326 25.37 -12.01 15.42
C LEU A 326 24.87 -10.58 15.55
N THR A 327 25.17 -9.93 16.66
CA THR A 327 24.84 -8.53 16.93
C THR A 327 26.11 -7.72 17.19
N GLY A 328 26.34 -6.69 16.39
CA GLY A 328 27.42 -5.72 16.52
C GLY A 328 27.27 -4.76 17.70
N GLY A 329 28.23 -3.86 17.81
CA GLY A 329 28.34 -2.81 18.82
C GLY A 329 27.86 -1.46 18.33
N GLN A 330 28.34 -0.39 18.97
CA GLN A 330 28.00 0.99 18.58
C GLN A 330 29.06 1.64 17.67
N GLY A 331 30.01 0.86 17.15
CA GLY A 331 31.05 1.29 16.23
C GLY A 331 30.79 0.77 14.82
N ASP A 332 31.68 1.09 13.88
CA ASP A 332 31.62 0.48 12.55
C ASP A 332 32.19 -0.95 12.63
N ASP A 333 31.33 -1.95 12.44
CA ASP A 333 31.64 -3.36 12.68
C ASP A 333 31.62 -4.20 11.38
N LEU A 334 32.40 -5.29 11.36
CA LEU A 334 32.39 -6.29 10.30
C LEU A 334 31.79 -7.58 10.84
N ILE A 335 30.70 -8.04 10.21
CA ILE A 335 29.96 -9.24 10.62
C ILE A 335 29.86 -10.18 9.41
N GLU A 336 30.41 -11.39 9.54
CA GLU A 336 30.30 -12.48 8.59
C GLU A 336 29.50 -13.62 9.25
N GLY A 337 28.37 -14.03 8.67
CA GLY A 337 27.54 -15.13 9.14
C GLY A 337 28.24 -16.47 8.92
N GLY A 338 28.52 -16.79 7.67
CA GLY A 338 29.29 -17.97 7.28
C GLY A 338 28.45 -18.96 6.50
N ALA A 339 28.20 -20.13 7.06
CA ALA A 339 27.43 -21.19 6.42
C ALA A 339 26.28 -21.67 7.31
N GLY A 340 25.05 -21.49 6.85
CA GLY A 340 23.81 -21.79 7.54
C GLY A 340 22.85 -20.61 7.42
N ASP A 341 21.69 -20.68 8.05
CA ASP A 341 20.71 -19.58 7.97
C ASP A 341 20.94 -18.62 9.15
N ASP A 342 21.59 -17.49 8.87
CA ASP A 342 22.12 -16.58 9.89
C ASP A 342 21.24 -15.34 10.13
N LEU A 343 21.31 -14.77 11.34
CA LEU A 343 20.69 -13.50 11.73
C LEU A 343 21.76 -12.48 12.09
N LEU A 344 21.86 -11.42 11.29
CA LEU A 344 22.89 -10.38 11.43
C LEU A 344 22.24 -9.03 11.79
N VAL A 345 22.78 -8.37 12.81
CA VAL A 345 22.35 -7.04 13.26
C VAL A 345 23.58 -6.17 13.51
N GLY A 346 23.81 -5.12 12.70
CA GLY A 346 24.95 -4.21 12.87
C GLY A 346 24.88 -3.40 14.17
N PHE A 347 23.65 -3.00 14.56
CA PHE A 347 23.39 -2.02 15.61
C PHE A 347 23.89 -0.64 15.18
N ARG A 348 24.54 0.16 16.03
CA ARG A 348 24.90 1.53 15.62
C ARG A 348 26.26 1.54 14.96
N GLY A 349 26.38 2.22 13.84
CA GLY A 349 27.65 2.30 13.13
C GLY A 349 27.38 2.27 11.64
N ASN A 350 28.41 2.42 10.83
CA ASN A 350 28.32 2.05 9.41
C ASN A 350 28.90 0.65 9.29
N ASP A 351 28.03 -0.34 9.33
CA ASP A 351 28.40 -1.74 9.46
C ASP A 351 28.47 -2.43 8.11
N ALA A 352 29.27 -3.50 8.04
CA ALA A 352 29.33 -4.38 6.88
C ALA A 352 28.90 -5.78 7.30
N MET A 353 27.74 -6.21 6.81
CA MET A 353 27.14 -7.52 7.08
C MET A 353 27.20 -8.38 5.83
N PHE A 354 27.76 -9.59 5.98
CA PHE A 354 27.87 -10.61 4.94
C PHE A 354 27.20 -11.89 5.45
N GLY A 355 26.09 -12.31 4.84
CA GLY A 355 25.35 -13.53 5.20
C GLY A 355 26.19 -14.78 4.94
N GLY A 356 26.43 -15.09 3.67
CA GLY A 356 27.30 -16.19 3.26
C GLY A 356 26.56 -17.26 2.48
N ASP A 357 26.71 -18.54 2.86
CA ASP A 357 25.95 -19.65 2.28
C ASP A 357 24.74 -19.97 3.17
N GLY A 358 23.51 -19.86 2.68
CA GLY A 358 22.29 -20.16 3.47
C GLY A 358 21.23 -19.08 3.25
N ASP A 359 20.06 -19.22 3.88
CA ASP A 359 18.98 -18.23 3.76
C ASP A 359 19.08 -17.20 4.91
N ASP A 360 19.79 -16.09 4.67
CA ASP A 360 20.22 -15.17 5.72
C ASP A 360 19.25 -14.00 5.96
N ARG A 361 19.18 -13.49 7.19
CA ARG A 361 18.40 -12.31 7.56
C ARG A 361 19.28 -11.21 8.16
N MET A 362 19.40 -10.08 7.45
CA MET A 362 20.15 -8.91 7.90
C MET A 362 19.19 -7.79 8.32
N VAL A 363 19.35 -7.26 9.53
CA VAL A 363 18.39 -6.31 10.13
C VAL A 363 19.04 -4.97 10.41
N TRP A 364 18.41 -3.92 9.87
CA TRP A 364 18.66 -2.52 10.19
C TRP A 364 17.54 -1.97 11.07
N ASN A 365 17.89 -1.21 12.12
CA ASN A 365 16.92 -0.57 13.01
C ASN A 365 17.12 0.95 13.09
N ASN A 366 16.03 1.67 13.40
CA ASN A 366 16.09 3.11 13.54
C ASN A 366 17.13 3.59 14.58
N GLY A 367 18.10 4.36 14.11
CA GLY A 367 19.21 4.87 14.91
C GLY A 367 20.55 4.20 14.61
N ASP A 368 20.53 3.14 13.79
CA ASP A 368 21.69 2.54 13.16
C ASP A 368 22.26 3.50 12.08
N GLY A 369 23.46 3.23 11.58
CA GLY A 369 24.12 4.10 10.59
C GLY A 369 23.85 3.63 9.16
N SER A 370 24.82 3.90 8.26
CA SER A 370 24.71 3.54 6.85
C SER A 370 25.46 2.26 6.57
N ASP A 371 24.74 1.20 6.25
CA ASP A 371 25.29 -0.15 6.25
C ASP A 371 25.41 -0.75 4.85
N LEU A 372 26.32 -1.70 4.73
CA LEU A 372 26.42 -2.63 3.61
C LEU A 372 25.82 -3.97 4.03
N MET A 373 24.89 -4.48 3.24
CA MET A 373 24.25 -5.79 3.42
C MET A 373 24.49 -6.63 2.17
N ASP A 374 25.18 -7.74 2.33
CA ASP A 374 25.46 -8.72 1.28
C ASP A 374 24.91 -10.08 1.71
N GLY A 375 23.81 -10.54 1.11
CA GLY A 375 23.19 -11.82 1.50
C GLY A 375 24.06 -13.01 1.10
N GLY A 376 24.53 -13.00 -0.14
CA GLY A 376 25.44 -14.01 -0.65
C GLY A 376 24.73 -15.09 -1.44
N ALA A 377 24.72 -16.31 -0.92
CA ALA A 377 24.22 -17.49 -1.61
C ALA A 377 23.09 -18.16 -0.83
N GLY A 378 21.85 -17.78 -1.15
CA GLY A 378 20.65 -18.48 -0.71
C GLY A 378 19.43 -17.71 -1.14
N ALA A 379 18.40 -17.70 -0.31
CA ALA A 379 17.28 -16.77 -0.39
C ALA A 379 17.34 -15.80 0.80
N ASP A 380 17.98 -14.67 0.57
CA ASP A 380 18.36 -13.75 1.66
C ASP A 380 17.34 -12.63 1.82
N THR A 381 17.19 -12.14 3.05
CA THR A 381 16.27 -11.06 3.43
C THR A 381 17.02 -9.90 4.09
N ALA A 382 16.93 -8.71 3.50
CA ALA A 382 17.31 -7.46 4.16
C ALA A 382 16.07 -6.80 4.78
N VAL A 383 16.20 -6.29 6.00
CA VAL A 383 15.10 -5.70 6.76
C VAL A 383 15.46 -4.28 7.15
N ALA A 384 14.60 -3.32 6.85
CA ALA A 384 14.73 -1.93 7.25
C ALA A 384 13.56 -1.53 8.16
N ASN A 385 13.84 -1.36 9.46
CA ASN A 385 12.85 -0.91 10.43
C ASN A 385 12.92 0.60 10.67
N GLY A 386 11.86 1.30 10.28
CA GLY A 386 11.61 2.72 10.48
C GLY A 386 11.34 3.10 11.93
N SER A 387 10.85 4.32 12.14
CA SER A 387 10.65 4.93 13.44
C SER A 387 9.28 4.62 14.02
N ASP A 388 9.20 4.20 15.28
CA ASP A 388 7.93 3.95 16.01
C ASP A 388 6.98 5.17 16.20
N ALA A 389 7.27 6.35 15.64
CA ALA A 389 6.53 7.58 15.99
C ALA A 389 6.67 8.76 15.01
N ALA A 390 7.49 8.65 13.97
CA ALA A 390 7.79 9.76 13.07
C ALA A 390 7.58 9.31 11.64
N GLY A 391 6.86 10.10 10.84
CA GLY A 391 6.69 9.85 9.42
C GLY A 391 8.01 9.92 8.67
N ASP A 392 8.59 8.76 8.36
CA ASP A 392 9.79 8.52 7.59
C ASP A 392 9.52 8.70 6.08
N VAL A 393 10.57 9.07 5.34
CA VAL A 393 10.49 9.17 3.87
C VAL A 393 11.62 8.36 3.27
N PHE A 394 11.28 7.17 2.81
CA PHE A 394 12.16 6.18 2.19
C PHE A 394 12.11 6.25 0.67
N ALA A 395 13.28 6.19 0.05
CA ALA A 395 13.42 6.06 -1.40
C ALA A 395 14.26 4.82 -1.71
N ILE A 396 13.75 3.98 -2.61
CA ILE A 396 14.34 2.70 -2.98
C ILE A 396 14.59 2.69 -4.49
N ARG A 397 15.84 2.40 -4.89
CA ARG A 397 16.25 2.48 -6.30
C ARG A 397 17.38 1.53 -6.65
N ASP A 398 17.54 1.29 -7.95
CA ASP A 398 18.64 0.46 -8.45
C ASP A 398 20.02 1.02 -8.03
N ARG A 399 20.88 0.14 -7.54
CA ARG A 399 22.27 0.47 -7.20
C ARG A 399 23.20 0.43 -8.41
N GLU A 400 24.12 1.39 -8.51
CA GLU A 400 25.17 1.36 -9.54
C GLU A 400 26.12 0.16 -9.31
N GLY A 401 26.00 -0.86 -10.15
CA GLY A 401 26.77 -2.11 -10.01
C GLY A 401 25.94 -3.35 -9.68
N GLY A 402 24.62 -3.20 -9.50
CA GLY A 402 23.70 -4.28 -9.10
C GLY A 402 23.38 -4.22 -7.61
N GLY A 403 22.16 -4.65 -7.27
CA GLY A 403 21.58 -4.55 -5.93
C GLY A 403 20.65 -3.34 -5.78
N VAL A 404 20.27 -3.06 -4.53
CA VAL A 404 19.34 -2.01 -4.12
C VAL A 404 20.07 -0.93 -3.33
N PHE A 405 19.71 0.33 -3.59
CA PHE A 405 20.08 1.47 -2.77
C PHE A 405 18.84 1.96 -2.06
N PHE A 406 18.84 1.85 -0.74
CA PHE A 406 17.77 2.33 0.13
C PHE A 406 18.25 3.59 0.86
N GLU A 407 17.42 4.63 0.94
CA GLU A 407 17.76 5.83 1.70
C GLU A 407 16.57 6.45 2.43
N ARG A 408 16.80 6.97 3.64
CA ARG A 408 15.88 7.87 4.33
C ARG A 408 16.27 9.33 4.09
N THR A 409 15.32 10.17 3.69
CA THR A 409 15.63 11.51 3.16
C THR A 409 15.23 12.71 4.04
N ASN A 410 14.40 12.51 5.07
CA ASN A 410 13.81 13.61 5.85
C ASN A 410 14.49 13.87 7.20
N PHE A 411 14.70 12.85 8.04
CA PHE A 411 15.29 12.95 9.39
C PHE A 411 16.35 11.86 9.59
N GLY A 412 17.48 12.18 10.24
CA GLY A 412 18.55 11.20 10.48
C GLY A 412 18.92 10.40 9.22
N PRO A 413 19.39 11.07 8.14
CA PRO A 413 19.57 10.42 6.86
C PRO A 413 20.63 9.33 6.95
N PHE A 414 20.30 8.18 6.39
CA PHE A 414 21.17 7.03 6.23
C PHE A 414 20.93 6.42 4.86
N SER A 415 21.83 5.54 4.45
CA SER A 415 21.66 4.73 3.26
C SER A 415 22.07 3.29 3.52
N LEU A 416 21.35 2.34 2.90
CA LEU A 416 21.75 0.94 2.86
C LEU A 416 22.16 0.60 1.43
N ASP A 417 23.35 0.02 1.30
CA ASP A 417 23.79 -0.66 0.10
C ASP A 417 23.44 -2.14 0.26
N ILE A 418 22.42 -2.63 -0.44
CA ILE A 418 21.96 -4.02 -0.37
C ILE A 418 22.37 -4.73 -1.66
N VAL A 419 23.09 -5.85 -1.54
CA VAL A 419 23.61 -6.62 -2.68
C VAL A 419 23.41 -8.11 -2.45
N ALA A 420 23.25 -8.87 -3.54
CA ALA A 420 23.01 -10.33 -3.48
C ALA A 420 21.96 -10.70 -2.42
N THR A 421 20.78 -10.08 -2.51
CA THR A 421 19.65 -10.31 -1.60
C THR A 421 18.38 -10.43 -2.44
N GLU A 422 17.51 -11.37 -2.07
CA GLU A 422 16.30 -11.72 -2.81
C GLU A 422 15.05 -11.03 -2.28
N THR A 423 14.99 -10.69 -0.99
CA THR A 423 13.85 -9.99 -0.37
C THR A 423 14.29 -8.74 0.40
N LEU A 424 13.55 -7.64 0.23
CA LEU A 424 13.66 -6.43 1.05
C LEU A 424 12.34 -6.21 1.79
N GLU A 425 12.40 -6.33 3.11
CA GLU A 425 11.31 -6.02 4.05
C GLU A 425 11.50 -4.58 4.56
N VAL A 426 10.49 -3.73 4.39
CA VAL A 426 10.50 -2.34 4.87
C VAL A 426 9.33 -2.14 5.80
N ASN A 427 9.62 -1.79 7.05
CA ASN A 427 8.61 -1.55 8.07
C ASN A 427 8.63 -0.04 8.44
N GLY A 428 7.59 0.72 8.10
CA GLY A 428 7.48 2.15 8.39
C GLY A 428 7.38 2.44 9.89
N GLY A 429 6.49 1.70 10.57
CA GLY A 429 6.38 1.68 12.02
C GLY A 429 5.25 2.58 12.50
N GLY A 430 5.52 3.84 12.81
CA GLY A 430 4.46 4.76 13.22
C GLY A 430 4.69 6.20 12.77
N GLY A 431 3.59 6.91 12.48
CA GLY A 431 3.58 8.22 11.82
C GLY A 431 3.29 8.08 10.33
N ASP A 432 2.94 9.19 9.67
CA ASP A 432 2.60 9.17 8.23
C ASP A 432 3.86 8.98 7.36
N ASP A 433 4.09 7.76 6.90
CA ASP A 433 5.27 7.32 6.18
C ASP A 433 5.12 7.45 4.66
N VAL A 434 6.25 7.64 3.97
CA VAL A 434 6.31 7.65 2.50
C VAL A 434 7.38 6.68 2.04
N VAL A 435 6.98 5.65 1.29
CA VAL A 435 7.91 4.69 0.66
C VAL A 435 7.77 4.79 -0.85
N ASP A 436 8.83 5.20 -1.53
CA ASP A 436 8.87 5.31 -2.99
C ASP A 436 9.91 4.34 -3.57
N ALA A 437 9.43 3.21 -4.10
CA ALA A 437 10.22 2.19 -4.77
C ALA A 437 10.13 2.24 -6.31
N SER A 438 9.52 3.29 -6.87
CA SER A 438 9.36 3.45 -8.33
C SER A 438 10.69 3.56 -9.10
N GLY A 439 11.80 3.75 -8.38
CA GLY A 439 13.16 3.76 -8.91
C GLY A 439 13.81 2.39 -9.10
N LEU A 440 13.16 1.31 -8.66
CA LEU A 440 13.60 -0.08 -8.88
C LEU A 440 13.04 -0.63 -10.20
N THR A 441 13.91 -1.12 -11.08
CA THR A 441 13.49 -1.66 -12.39
C THR A 441 13.41 -3.18 -12.38
N ALA A 442 12.55 -3.76 -13.23
CA ALA A 442 12.30 -5.21 -13.25
C ALA A 442 13.55 -6.07 -13.54
N ALA A 443 14.62 -5.47 -14.07
CA ALA A 443 15.88 -6.15 -14.34
C ALA A 443 16.80 -6.30 -13.11
N GLY A 444 16.44 -5.69 -11.98
CA GLY A 444 17.13 -5.75 -10.68
C GLY A 444 16.20 -6.03 -9.49
N ALA A 445 14.95 -6.45 -9.75
CA ALA A 445 13.93 -6.56 -8.73
C ALA A 445 14.27 -7.62 -7.67
N ILE A 446 14.55 -7.13 -6.47
CA ILE A 446 14.36 -7.82 -5.21
C ILE A 446 12.84 -7.98 -4.99
N ALA A 447 12.38 -9.05 -4.35
CA ALA A 447 11.02 -9.12 -3.86
C ALA A 447 10.84 -8.06 -2.77
N LEU A 448 9.85 -7.20 -2.93
CA LEU A 448 9.63 -6.07 -2.03
C LEU A 448 8.40 -6.34 -1.16
N GLU A 449 8.60 -6.32 0.14
CA GLU A 449 7.54 -6.42 1.15
C GLU A 449 7.58 -5.13 1.97
N ILE A 450 6.53 -4.31 1.88
CA ILE A 450 6.44 -3.02 2.58
C ILE A 450 5.22 -3.03 3.49
N ASP A 451 5.43 -2.70 4.76
CA ASP A 451 4.40 -2.43 5.76
C ASP A 451 4.51 -0.96 6.21
N GLY A 452 3.46 -0.17 6.01
CA GLY A 452 3.39 1.24 6.45
C GLY A 452 3.35 1.36 7.97
N GLY A 453 2.46 0.62 8.62
CA GLY A 453 2.33 0.56 10.07
C GLY A 453 1.18 1.43 10.59
N GLU A 454 1.41 2.23 11.66
CA GLU A 454 0.41 3.18 12.16
C GLU A 454 0.59 4.55 11.48
N GLY A 455 -0.38 5.08 10.73
CA GLY A 455 -0.23 6.37 10.06
C GLY A 455 -1.10 6.47 8.82
N ASN A 456 -1.14 7.64 8.20
CA ASN A 456 -1.69 7.76 6.85
C ASN A 456 -0.53 7.68 5.86
N ASP A 457 -0.27 6.48 5.37
CA ASP A 457 0.95 6.14 4.67
C ASP A 457 0.80 6.23 3.16
N ARG A 458 1.91 6.49 2.47
CA ARG A 458 1.95 6.55 1.01
C ARG A 458 3.03 5.61 0.50
N ILE A 459 2.60 4.51 -0.09
CA ILE A 459 3.47 3.44 -0.57
C ILE A 459 3.38 3.35 -2.08
N THR A 460 4.53 3.31 -2.75
CA THR A 460 4.64 3.07 -4.19
C THR A 460 5.65 1.95 -4.42
N GLY A 461 5.19 0.88 -5.06
CA GLY A 461 5.99 -0.29 -5.44
C GLY A 461 6.97 -0.05 -6.58
N SER A 462 7.58 -1.14 -7.02
CA SER A 462 8.61 -1.27 -8.03
C SER A 462 8.04 -1.71 -9.39
N GLU A 463 8.90 -2.12 -10.32
CA GLU A 463 8.44 -2.78 -11.55
C GLU A 463 8.35 -4.33 -11.43
N GLY A 464 8.59 -4.89 -10.24
CA GLY A 464 8.45 -6.31 -9.91
C GLY A 464 7.12 -6.63 -9.20
N ASP A 465 6.89 -7.90 -8.86
CA ASP A 465 5.71 -8.29 -8.10
C ASP A 465 5.92 -7.93 -6.62
N ASP A 466 5.17 -6.97 -6.09
CA ASP A 466 5.35 -6.44 -4.73
C ASP A 466 4.20 -6.80 -3.77
N LEU A 467 4.50 -6.82 -2.47
CA LEU A 467 3.53 -6.91 -1.38
C LEU A 467 3.52 -5.58 -0.61
N LEU A 468 2.40 -4.87 -0.65
CA LEU A 468 2.22 -3.58 0.00
C LEU A 468 1.09 -3.68 1.05
N GLU A 469 1.42 -3.41 2.31
CA GLU A 469 0.49 -3.32 3.43
C GLU A 469 0.48 -1.87 3.94
N GLY A 470 -0.69 -1.21 3.97
CA GLY A 470 -0.87 0.14 4.50
C GLY A 470 -0.78 0.15 6.02
N GLY A 471 -1.65 -0.62 6.66
CA GLY A 471 -1.65 -0.81 8.11
C GLY A 471 -2.85 -0.15 8.77
N ALA A 472 -2.63 0.88 9.59
CA ALA A 472 -3.70 1.57 10.30
C ALA A 472 -3.67 3.08 10.04
N GLY A 473 -4.69 3.59 9.37
CA GLY A 473 -4.89 4.98 8.98
C GLY A 473 -5.43 5.04 7.56
N ASP A 474 -5.55 6.23 6.99
CA ASP A 474 -6.06 6.37 5.61
C ASP A 474 -4.88 6.33 4.63
N ASP A 475 -4.62 5.17 4.03
CA ASP A 475 -3.41 4.88 3.27
C ASP A 475 -3.58 5.04 1.76
N LEU A 476 -2.46 5.24 1.06
CA LEU A 476 -2.41 5.30 -0.39
C LEU A 476 -1.36 4.33 -0.94
N LEU A 477 -1.84 3.30 -1.63
CA LEU A 477 -1.02 2.23 -2.21
C LEU A 477 -1.01 2.32 -3.74
N VAL A 478 0.17 2.19 -4.33
CA VAL A 478 0.36 2.16 -5.79
C VAL A 478 1.33 1.03 -6.12
N GLY A 479 0.85 -0.06 -6.72
CA GLY A 479 1.69 -1.21 -7.09
C GLY A 479 2.80 -0.85 -8.08
N PHE A 480 2.49 0.04 -9.04
CA PHE A 480 3.32 0.28 -10.23
C PHE A 480 3.34 -0.97 -11.11
N ARG A 481 4.46 -1.43 -11.70
CA ARG A 481 4.37 -2.59 -12.60
C ARG A 481 4.58 -3.89 -11.84
N GLY A 482 3.86 -4.93 -12.19
CA GLY A 482 3.97 -6.21 -11.50
C GLY A 482 2.63 -6.93 -11.49
N ALA A 483 2.58 -8.08 -10.83
CA ALA A 483 1.33 -8.60 -10.28
C ALA A 483 1.39 -8.39 -8.77
N ASP A 484 0.91 -7.23 -8.33
CA ASP A 484 1.10 -6.73 -6.98
C ASP A 484 -0.04 -7.16 -6.06
N ALA A 485 0.24 -7.23 -4.76
CA ALA A 485 -0.78 -7.41 -3.73
C ALA A 485 -0.78 -6.20 -2.80
N MET A 486 -1.89 -5.45 -2.80
CA MET A 486 -2.11 -4.27 -1.98
C MET A 486 -3.17 -4.55 -0.93
N PHE A 487 -2.84 -4.31 0.33
CA PHE A 487 -3.71 -4.45 1.49
C PHE A 487 -3.78 -3.11 2.23
N GLY A 488 -4.95 -2.45 2.23
CA GLY A 488 -5.18 -1.18 2.92
C GLY A 488 -5.02 -1.32 4.44
N GLY A 489 -5.95 -2.01 5.08
CA GLY A 489 -5.88 -2.32 6.50
C GLY A 489 -7.05 -1.71 7.27
N ASP A 490 -6.78 -1.01 8.38
CA ASP A 490 -7.79 -0.27 9.14
C ASP A 490 -7.79 1.21 8.71
N GLY A 491 -8.88 1.74 8.16
CA GLY A 491 -8.98 3.15 7.74
C GLY A 491 -9.64 3.29 6.38
N ASP A 492 -9.76 4.52 5.85
CA ASP A 492 -10.35 4.74 4.52
C ASP A 492 -9.25 4.78 3.45
N ASP A 493 -8.95 3.62 2.86
CA ASP A 493 -7.76 3.41 2.04
C ASP A 493 -8.00 3.66 0.55
N ARG A 494 -6.94 4.06 -0.18
CA ARG A 494 -6.97 4.25 -1.63
C ARG A 494 -5.88 3.44 -2.32
N MET A 495 -6.28 2.44 -3.10
CA MET A 495 -5.38 1.60 -3.90
C MET A 495 -5.47 1.98 -5.38
N VAL A 496 -4.34 2.23 -6.03
CA VAL A 496 -4.31 2.80 -7.38
C VAL A 496 -3.64 1.86 -8.37
N TRP A 497 -4.37 1.58 -9.44
CA TRP A 497 -3.91 0.94 -10.65
C TRP A 497 -3.76 1.94 -11.79
N ASN A 498 -2.65 1.87 -12.52
CA ASN A 498 -2.40 2.66 -13.73
C ASN A 498 -2.18 1.75 -14.94
N ASN A 499 -2.40 2.33 -16.12
CA ASN A 499 -2.24 1.58 -17.35
C ASN A 499 -0.79 1.04 -17.52
N GLY A 500 -0.67 -0.29 -17.45
CA GLY A 500 0.59 -1.01 -17.59
C GLY A 500 1.11 -1.61 -16.30
N ASP A 501 0.40 -1.40 -15.18
CA ASP A 501 0.76 -1.89 -13.85
C ASP A 501 0.73 -3.42 -13.83
N GLY A 502 -0.40 -4.03 -14.15
CA GLY A 502 -0.48 -5.47 -14.37
C GLY A 502 -1.79 -6.04 -13.88
N SER A 503 -1.77 -7.22 -13.27
CA SER A 503 -2.98 -7.88 -12.74
C SER A 503 -2.82 -8.04 -11.24
N ASP A 504 -3.41 -7.09 -10.52
CA ASP A 504 -3.12 -6.89 -9.10
C ASP A 504 -4.28 -7.37 -8.22
N LEU A 505 -3.94 -7.69 -6.99
CA LEU A 505 -4.87 -7.95 -5.90
C LEU A 505 -4.98 -6.67 -5.06
N MET A 506 -6.21 -6.21 -4.84
CA MET A 506 -6.51 -5.08 -3.96
C MET A 506 -7.47 -5.53 -2.87
N ASP A 507 -7.12 -5.30 -1.61
CA ASP A 507 -7.97 -5.60 -0.46
C ASP A 507 -8.01 -4.36 0.45
N GLY A 508 -9.15 -3.69 0.54
CA GLY A 508 -9.28 -2.46 1.33
C GLY A 508 -9.19 -2.72 2.83
N GLY A 509 -9.83 -3.79 3.30
CA GLY A 509 -9.83 -4.16 4.70
C GLY A 509 -11.03 -3.57 5.43
N ALA A 510 -10.79 -2.65 6.35
CA ALA A 510 -11.77 -2.12 7.27
C ALA A 510 -11.86 -0.59 7.19
N GLY A 511 -12.77 -0.09 6.37
CA GLY A 511 -13.18 1.31 6.38
C GLY A 511 -14.11 1.58 5.22
N LEU A 512 -13.98 2.74 4.58
CA LEU A 512 -14.57 3.04 3.29
C LEU A 512 -13.46 3.11 2.24
N ASP A 513 -13.19 1.99 1.60
CA ASP A 513 -11.99 1.82 0.79
C ASP A 513 -12.29 2.05 -0.71
N THR A 514 -11.32 2.63 -1.41
CA THR A 514 -11.43 2.99 -2.83
C THR A 514 -10.37 2.29 -3.67
N ALA A 515 -10.79 1.42 -4.60
CA ALA A 515 -9.94 0.87 -5.64
C ALA A 515 -10.05 1.76 -6.90
N VAL A 516 -8.92 2.22 -7.43
CA VAL A 516 -8.86 3.18 -8.54
C VAL A 516 -8.21 2.54 -9.75
N ALA A 517 -8.84 2.65 -10.91
CA ALA A 517 -8.28 2.24 -12.20
C ALA A 517 -8.17 3.43 -13.15
N ASN A 518 -6.96 3.70 -13.65
CA ASN A 518 -6.70 4.76 -14.62
C ASN A 518 -6.45 4.17 -16.02
N GLY A 519 -7.25 4.59 -16.99
CA GLY A 519 -7.24 4.15 -18.39
C GLY A 519 -6.05 4.67 -19.22
N GLY A 520 -5.98 4.22 -20.47
CA GLY A 520 -4.83 4.40 -21.35
C GLY A 520 -4.98 5.51 -22.39
N GLY A 521 -6.20 6.01 -22.60
CA GLY A 521 -6.51 7.04 -23.59
C GLY A 521 -6.72 6.49 -25.01
N ALA A 522 -7.17 5.24 -25.14
CA ALA A 522 -7.67 4.65 -26.38
C ALA A 522 -9.08 4.10 -26.16
N ASP A 523 -9.83 3.73 -27.20
CA ASP A 523 -11.16 3.10 -27.04
C ASP A 523 -11.06 1.82 -26.17
N GLU A 524 -11.36 1.94 -24.88
CA GLU A 524 -11.19 0.95 -23.82
C GLU A 524 -12.53 0.34 -23.42
N ALA A 525 -12.54 -0.95 -23.09
CA ALA A 525 -13.74 -1.61 -22.60
C ALA A 525 -13.43 -2.28 -21.27
N PHE A 526 -14.06 -1.78 -20.22
CA PHE A 526 -13.96 -2.21 -18.85
C PHE A 526 -15.25 -2.91 -18.41
N SER A 527 -15.13 -3.93 -17.56
CA SER A 527 -16.26 -4.63 -16.97
C SER A 527 -16.02 -4.88 -15.49
N LEU A 528 -17.06 -4.71 -14.69
CA LEU A 528 -17.06 -5.01 -13.26
C LEU A 528 -18.10 -6.10 -12.98
N VAL A 529 -17.67 -7.19 -12.35
CA VAL A 529 -18.53 -8.36 -12.09
C VAL A 529 -18.34 -8.93 -10.69
N ASP A 530 -19.37 -9.59 -10.17
CA ASP A 530 -19.34 -10.25 -8.87
C ASP A 530 -18.33 -11.40 -8.90
N SER A 531 -17.49 -11.50 -7.87
CA SER A 531 -16.54 -12.59 -7.68
C SER A 531 -16.86 -13.37 -6.40
N ALA A 532 -16.14 -14.47 -6.15
CA ALA A 532 -16.37 -15.27 -4.95
C ALA A 532 -15.89 -14.58 -3.65
N GLU A 533 -14.97 -13.62 -3.77
CA GLU A 533 -14.25 -13.00 -2.65
C GLU A 533 -14.36 -11.45 -2.67
N GLY A 534 -15.17 -10.89 -3.57
CA GLY A 534 -15.34 -9.45 -3.76
C GLY A 534 -15.87 -9.16 -5.17
N VAL A 535 -15.24 -8.22 -5.87
CA VAL A 535 -15.53 -7.89 -7.28
C VAL A 535 -14.31 -8.14 -8.15
N ARG A 536 -14.54 -8.25 -9.46
CA ARG A 536 -13.47 -8.41 -10.45
C ARG A 536 -13.63 -7.35 -11.52
N PHE A 537 -12.60 -6.51 -11.65
CA PHE A 537 -12.53 -5.46 -12.66
C PHE A 537 -11.66 -5.96 -13.82
N GLU A 538 -12.15 -5.91 -15.05
CA GLU A 538 -11.43 -6.41 -16.22
C GLU A 538 -11.41 -5.39 -17.35
N ARG A 539 -10.28 -5.27 -18.06
CA ARG A 539 -10.26 -4.66 -19.39
C ARG A 539 -10.28 -5.74 -20.47
N VAL A 540 -11.24 -5.69 -21.38
CA VAL A 540 -11.57 -6.85 -22.25
C VAL A 540 -11.08 -6.73 -23.70
N ASN A 541 -10.73 -5.54 -24.19
CA ASN A 541 -10.50 -5.29 -25.61
C ASN A 541 -9.03 -5.05 -26.01
N ILE A 542 -8.25 -4.31 -25.23
CA ILE A 542 -6.84 -3.99 -25.50
C ILE A 542 -5.99 -4.17 -24.23
N GLY A 543 -4.84 -4.84 -24.36
CA GLY A 543 -3.96 -5.14 -23.22
C GLY A 543 -4.73 -5.68 -22.00
N PRO A 544 -5.40 -6.84 -22.14
CA PRO A 544 -6.34 -7.32 -21.14
C PRO A 544 -5.62 -7.62 -19.82
N PHE A 545 -6.23 -7.17 -18.74
CA PHE A 545 -5.81 -7.42 -17.36
C PHE A 545 -7.07 -7.62 -16.51
N ALA A 546 -6.85 -8.10 -15.29
CA ALA A 546 -7.91 -8.16 -14.31
C ALA A 546 -7.37 -7.78 -12.93
N LEU A 547 -8.18 -7.06 -12.18
CA LEU A 547 -7.96 -6.75 -10.78
C LEU A 547 -8.95 -7.58 -9.98
N ASP A 548 -8.44 -8.29 -8.99
CA ASP A 548 -9.28 -8.91 -7.97
C ASP A 548 -9.38 -7.92 -6.81
N ILE A 549 -10.56 -7.34 -6.60
CA ILE A 549 -10.80 -6.29 -5.62
C ILE A 549 -11.68 -6.87 -4.51
N ARG A 550 -11.25 -6.70 -3.26
CA ARG A 550 -11.90 -7.22 -2.06
C ARG A 550 -12.07 -6.11 -1.05
N ASN A 551 -13.14 -6.18 -0.26
CA ASN A 551 -13.41 -5.25 0.84
C ASN A 551 -13.16 -3.79 0.43
N ALA A 552 -13.59 -3.41 -0.77
CA ALA A 552 -13.56 -2.03 -1.24
C ALA A 552 -14.98 -1.64 -1.63
N GLU A 553 -15.50 -0.63 -0.94
CA GLU A 553 -16.86 -0.13 -1.13
C GLU A 553 -16.94 0.78 -2.35
N ILE A 554 -15.82 1.31 -2.86
CA ILE A 554 -15.79 2.21 -4.01
C ILE A 554 -14.84 1.67 -5.08
N VAL A 555 -15.34 1.55 -6.31
CA VAL A 555 -14.51 1.34 -7.51
C VAL A 555 -14.53 2.61 -8.35
N GLU A 556 -13.39 3.27 -8.45
CA GLU A 556 -13.20 4.49 -9.23
C GLU A 556 -12.52 4.18 -10.57
N LEU A 557 -13.11 4.59 -11.68
CA LEU A 557 -12.54 4.49 -13.03
C LEU A 557 -12.37 5.88 -13.62
N ASN A 558 -11.16 6.18 -14.10
CA ASN A 558 -10.87 7.33 -14.93
C ASN A 558 -10.47 6.81 -16.33
N ALA A 559 -11.38 6.75 -17.29
CA ALA A 559 -11.15 6.08 -18.58
C ALA A 559 -10.22 6.91 -19.51
N GLY A 560 -10.51 8.19 -19.68
CA GLY A 560 -9.54 9.18 -20.17
C GLY A 560 -9.89 9.77 -21.52
N ALA A 561 -9.48 9.13 -22.61
CA ALA A 561 -9.77 9.63 -23.96
C ALA A 561 -10.02 8.45 -24.90
N GLY A 562 -10.86 8.62 -25.91
CA GLY A 562 -11.36 7.51 -26.71
C GLY A 562 -12.81 7.23 -26.39
N ASN A 563 -13.45 6.36 -27.18
CA ASN A 563 -14.83 5.99 -26.93
C ASN A 563 -14.85 4.75 -26.03
N ASP A 564 -15.03 4.99 -24.74
CA ASP A 564 -14.85 4.03 -23.68
C ASP A 564 -16.18 3.37 -23.26
N VAL A 565 -16.09 2.13 -22.79
CA VAL A 565 -17.23 1.38 -22.27
C VAL A 565 -16.89 0.91 -20.87
N PHE A 566 -17.69 1.29 -19.88
CA PHE A 566 -17.68 0.72 -18.54
C PHE A 566 -19.00 -0.01 -18.29
N ASP A 567 -18.93 -1.34 -18.14
CA ASP A 567 -20.10 -2.19 -17.92
C ASP A 567 -20.04 -2.89 -16.56
N ALA A 568 -20.73 -2.30 -15.57
CA ALA A 568 -21.01 -2.91 -14.27
C ALA A 568 -22.44 -3.47 -14.15
N SER A 569 -23.19 -3.59 -15.27
CA SER A 569 -24.59 -4.04 -15.27
C SER A 569 -24.80 -5.47 -14.72
N ALA A 570 -23.74 -6.27 -14.66
CA ALA A 570 -23.74 -7.61 -14.09
C ALA A 570 -23.61 -7.64 -12.56
N MET A 571 -23.35 -6.50 -11.92
CA MET A 571 -23.23 -6.39 -10.47
C MET A 571 -24.57 -6.63 -9.77
N THR A 572 -24.52 -7.40 -8.67
CA THR A 572 -25.70 -7.63 -7.83
C THR A 572 -25.50 -7.21 -6.37
N ASP A 573 -24.26 -6.99 -5.95
CA ASP A 573 -23.92 -6.50 -4.62
C ASP A 573 -24.05 -4.98 -4.54
N ALA A 574 -25.02 -4.49 -3.76
CA ALA A 574 -25.20 -3.05 -3.53
C ALA A 574 -24.24 -2.47 -2.48
N GLY A 575 -23.30 -3.29 -1.96
CA GLY A 575 -22.25 -2.83 -1.06
C GLY A 575 -21.08 -2.13 -1.76
N VAL A 576 -21.02 -2.18 -3.09
CA VAL A 576 -20.00 -1.53 -3.92
C VAL A 576 -20.65 -0.43 -4.73
N SER A 577 -20.13 0.79 -4.63
CA SER A 577 -20.50 1.95 -5.45
C SER A 577 -19.44 2.19 -6.53
N VAL A 578 -19.88 2.52 -7.73
CA VAL A 578 -19.01 2.92 -8.84
C VAL A 578 -18.85 4.44 -8.88
N ARG A 579 -17.64 4.90 -9.17
CA ARG A 579 -17.37 6.27 -9.62
C ARG A 579 -16.67 6.21 -10.97
N ALA A 580 -17.35 6.52 -12.06
CA ALA A 580 -16.77 6.42 -13.41
C ALA A 580 -16.77 7.77 -14.12
N SER A 581 -15.61 8.14 -14.68
CA SER A 581 -15.43 9.26 -15.60
C SER A 581 -15.06 8.71 -16.98
N GLY A 582 -15.84 9.06 -18.00
CA GLY A 582 -15.63 8.70 -19.40
C GLY A 582 -14.43 9.44 -20.01
N GLY A 583 -14.49 10.77 -19.99
CA GLY A 583 -13.40 11.63 -20.43
C GLY A 583 -13.68 12.23 -21.82
N GLU A 584 -12.68 12.27 -22.71
CA GLU A 584 -12.92 12.74 -24.09
C GLU A 584 -13.37 11.59 -24.99
N GLY A 585 -14.60 11.60 -25.51
CA GLY A 585 -15.10 10.59 -26.43
C GLY A 585 -16.59 10.36 -26.27
N ASN A 586 -17.15 9.43 -27.05
CA ASN A 586 -18.55 9.03 -26.90
C ASN A 586 -18.60 7.74 -26.09
N ASP A 587 -18.90 7.88 -24.81
CA ASP A 587 -18.69 6.85 -23.80
C ASP A 587 -20.00 6.15 -23.40
N GLN A 588 -19.87 4.95 -22.86
CA GLN A 588 -20.98 4.17 -22.32
C GLN A 588 -20.68 3.77 -20.87
N LEU A 589 -21.40 4.34 -19.92
CA LEU A 589 -21.19 4.11 -18.49
C LEU A 589 -22.42 3.45 -17.87
N LEU A 590 -22.27 2.21 -17.41
CA LEU A 590 -23.32 1.43 -16.73
C LEU A 590 -22.88 1.15 -15.30
N GLY A 591 -23.53 1.76 -14.29
CA GLY A 591 -23.15 1.70 -12.87
C GLY A 591 -23.47 0.38 -12.17
N GLY A 592 -24.60 -0.23 -12.51
CA GLY A 592 -24.98 -1.55 -12.03
C GLY A 592 -25.86 -1.51 -10.78
N ALA A 593 -25.32 -1.85 -9.63
CA ALA A 593 -26.03 -1.81 -8.35
C ALA A 593 -25.12 -1.14 -7.32
N GLY A 594 -25.70 -0.34 -6.42
CA GLY A 594 -24.93 0.56 -5.55
C GLY A 594 -25.39 2.00 -5.77
N ASP A 595 -25.00 2.93 -4.91
CA ASP A 595 -25.25 4.36 -5.15
C ASP A 595 -24.07 4.90 -5.99
N ASP A 596 -24.27 5.01 -7.30
CA ASP A 596 -23.20 5.24 -8.28
C ASP A 596 -23.05 6.73 -8.67
N VAL A 597 -21.85 7.10 -9.11
CA VAL A 597 -21.56 8.43 -9.70
C VAL A 597 -20.94 8.22 -11.08
N LEU A 598 -21.65 8.66 -12.12
CA LEU A 598 -21.22 8.53 -13.51
C LEU A 598 -21.10 9.94 -14.11
N ASP A 599 -19.92 10.29 -14.60
CA ASP A 599 -19.65 11.54 -15.32
C ASP A 599 -19.21 11.15 -16.77
N GLY A 600 -19.98 11.52 -17.80
CA GLY A 600 -19.64 11.28 -19.22
C GLY A 600 -18.46 12.13 -19.70
N ASP A 601 -18.40 13.37 -19.20
CA ASP A 601 -17.41 14.40 -19.52
C ASP A 601 -17.61 15.04 -20.91
N ALA A 602 -16.93 14.61 -21.97
CA ALA A 602 -16.96 15.33 -23.25
C ALA A 602 -17.15 14.39 -24.45
N GLY A 603 -18.31 14.46 -25.06
CA GLY A 603 -18.72 13.78 -26.28
C GLY A 603 -20.20 13.40 -26.16
N ASP A 604 -20.73 12.59 -27.09
CA ASP A 604 -22.13 12.16 -26.98
C ASP A 604 -22.18 10.82 -26.21
N ASP A 605 -22.55 10.89 -24.93
CA ASP A 605 -22.41 9.81 -23.96
C ASP A 605 -23.73 9.10 -23.65
N PHE A 606 -23.63 7.85 -23.19
CA PHE A 606 -24.76 7.07 -22.68
C PHE A 606 -24.50 6.62 -21.25
N LEU A 607 -25.36 7.05 -20.32
CA LEU A 607 -25.23 6.77 -18.89
C LEU A 607 -26.45 6.01 -18.38
N GLN A 608 -26.20 5.00 -17.54
CA GLN A 608 -27.25 4.30 -16.80
C GLN A 608 -26.74 3.90 -15.41
N GLY A 609 -27.31 4.48 -14.35
CA GLY A 609 -26.96 4.18 -12.97
C GLY A 609 -27.28 2.73 -12.58
N GLY A 610 -28.54 2.32 -12.72
CA GLY A 610 -28.98 0.98 -12.32
C GLY A 610 -29.59 1.01 -10.92
N ARG A 611 -29.41 -0.03 -10.11
CA ARG A 611 -30.07 -0.08 -8.78
C ARG A 611 -29.34 0.75 -7.74
N GLY A 612 -29.93 1.84 -7.27
CA GLY A 612 -29.32 2.69 -6.26
C GLY A 612 -30.01 4.03 -6.14
N ALA A 613 -29.36 4.95 -5.44
CA ALA A 613 -29.59 6.38 -5.63
C ALA A 613 -28.37 6.96 -6.36
N ASP A 614 -28.48 7.04 -7.68
CA ASP A 614 -27.36 7.33 -8.58
C ASP A 614 -27.30 8.82 -8.96
N LEU A 615 -26.10 9.27 -9.29
CA LEU A 615 -25.83 10.58 -9.89
C LEU A 615 -25.21 10.38 -11.27
N MET A 616 -25.93 10.79 -12.31
CA MET A 616 -25.47 10.79 -13.69
C MET A 616 -25.26 12.22 -14.18
N ARG A 617 -24.12 12.49 -14.80
CA ARG A 617 -23.81 13.74 -15.48
C ARG A 617 -23.34 13.48 -16.90
N GLY A 618 -24.03 13.99 -17.90
CA GLY A 618 -23.63 13.90 -19.30
C GLY A 618 -22.33 14.66 -19.55
N GLY A 619 -22.38 15.99 -19.51
CA GLY A 619 -21.22 16.85 -19.70
C GLY A 619 -21.35 17.72 -20.94
N ASP A 620 -20.31 17.80 -21.76
CA ASP A 620 -20.32 18.50 -23.05
C ASP A 620 -20.68 17.52 -24.18
N GLY A 621 -21.81 17.69 -24.86
CA GLY A 621 -22.23 16.85 -25.98
C GLY A 621 -23.71 16.54 -25.92
N ASN A 622 -24.21 15.63 -26.75
CA ASN A 622 -25.63 15.24 -26.72
C ASN A 622 -25.77 13.91 -26.00
N ASP A 623 -26.13 13.97 -24.73
CA ASP A 623 -26.05 12.84 -23.83
C ASP A 623 -27.39 12.16 -23.63
N ALA A 624 -27.37 10.85 -23.44
CA ALA A 624 -28.55 10.04 -23.14
C ALA A 624 -28.40 9.38 -21.77
N MET A 625 -29.23 9.76 -20.82
CA MET A 625 -29.26 9.19 -19.48
C MET A 625 -30.51 8.34 -19.29
N ARG A 626 -30.34 7.08 -18.89
CA ARG A 626 -31.44 6.13 -18.77
C ARG A 626 -31.76 5.76 -17.32
N TRP A 627 -33.04 5.71 -17.02
CA TRP A 627 -33.63 5.14 -15.81
C TRP A 627 -34.59 4.01 -16.14
N ASN A 628 -34.49 2.90 -15.41
CA ASN A 628 -35.43 1.78 -15.51
C ASN A 628 -36.19 1.56 -14.21
N ASN A 629 -37.36 0.93 -14.32
CA ASN A 629 -38.16 0.57 -13.16
C ASN A 629 -37.38 -0.33 -12.17
N GLY A 630 -37.13 0.20 -10.98
CA GLY A 630 -36.42 -0.49 -9.90
C GLY A 630 -34.98 -0.02 -9.72
N ASP A 631 -34.54 0.96 -10.51
CA ASP A 631 -33.23 1.62 -10.39
C ASP A 631 -33.18 2.37 -9.05
N GLY A 632 -34.07 3.33 -8.84
CA GLY A 632 -34.26 3.92 -7.52
C GLY A 632 -34.52 5.42 -7.62
N SER A 633 -33.90 6.21 -6.77
CA SER A 633 -34.10 7.66 -6.74
C SER A 633 -32.84 8.35 -7.21
N ASP A 634 -32.83 8.73 -8.48
CA ASP A 634 -31.61 9.13 -9.17
C ASP A 634 -31.64 10.62 -9.55
N VAL A 635 -30.44 11.15 -9.82
CA VAL A 635 -30.23 12.51 -10.29
C VAL A 635 -29.57 12.47 -11.66
N MET A 636 -30.17 13.13 -12.65
CA MET A 636 -29.65 13.27 -14.01
C MET A 636 -29.34 14.74 -14.30
N ILE A 637 -28.15 14.96 -14.85
CA ILE A 637 -27.67 16.30 -15.22
C ILE A 637 -27.14 16.20 -16.65
N GLY A 638 -27.82 16.78 -17.64
CA GLY A 638 -27.38 16.68 -19.05
C GLY A 638 -26.11 17.48 -19.29
N GLY A 639 -26.19 18.80 -19.11
CA GLY A 639 -25.06 19.71 -19.21
C GLY A 639 -25.16 20.59 -20.45
N ALA A 640 -24.18 20.49 -21.34
CA ALA A 640 -24.05 21.33 -22.52
C ALA A 640 -24.24 20.54 -23.82
N GLY A 641 -25.46 20.56 -24.34
CA GLY A 641 -25.76 20.12 -25.69
C GLY A 641 -27.26 19.97 -25.86
N GLU A 642 -27.70 18.88 -26.48
CA GLU A 642 -29.12 18.52 -26.57
C GLU A 642 -29.28 17.14 -25.93
N ASP A 643 -29.62 17.14 -24.66
CA ASP A 643 -29.59 15.95 -23.81
C ASP A 643 -30.97 15.32 -23.65
N VAL A 644 -31.00 14.01 -23.45
CA VAL A 644 -32.20 13.20 -23.29
C VAL A 644 -32.16 12.44 -21.96
N ALA A 645 -33.16 12.64 -21.13
CA ALA A 645 -33.45 11.79 -19.98
C ALA A 645 -34.53 10.77 -20.36
N GLU A 646 -34.17 9.49 -20.44
CA GLU A 646 -35.06 8.38 -20.78
C GLU A 646 -35.56 7.69 -19.50
N ILE A 647 -36.85 7.72 -19.22
CA ILE A 647 -37.48 7.09 -18.06
C ILE A 647 -38.37 5.93 -18.53
N PHE A 648 -37.87 4.70 -18.38
CA PHE A 648 -38.64 3.47 -18.63
C PHE A 648 -39.35 3.04 -17.35
N ALA A 649 -40.54 3.61 -17.14
CA ALA A 649 -41.09 3.79 -15.82
C ALA A 649 -41.96 2.62 -15.30
N ALA A 650 -42.30 1.65 -16.14
CA ALA A 650 -43.42 0.75 -15.83
C ALA A 650 -43.37 -0.62 -16.52
N GLY A 651 -44.10 -1.56 -15.89
CA GLY A 651 -44.55 -2.81 -16.47
C GLY A 651 -46.05 -2.96 -16.20
N ASP A 652 -46.75 -3.93 -16.81
CA ASP A 652 -48.21 -4.12 -17.00
C ASP A 652 -49.25 -3.68 -15.90
N GLY A 653 -49.17 -2.54 -15.22
CA GLY A 653 -50.17 -2.13 -14.25
C GLY A 653 -50.17 -0.66 -13.87
N VAL A 654 -51.37 -0.11 -13.67
CA VAL A 654 -51.72 1.26 -13.27
C VAL A 654 -50.64 1.98 -12.45
N ASP A 655 -50.01 2.96 -13.09
CA ASP A 655 -49.02 3.88 -12.56
C ASP A 655 -49.53 5.34 -12.59
N VAL A 656 -49.03 6.17 -11.68
CA VAL A 656 -49.41 7.59 -11.57
C VAL A 656 -48.15 8.44 -11.43
N PHE A 657 -47.83 9.18 -12.49
CA PHE A 657 -46.69 10.09 -12.60
C PHE A 657 -47.12 11.54 -12.45
N GLU A 658 -46.45 12.24 -11.55
CA GLU A 658 -46.54 13.69 -11.39
C GLU A 658 -45.18 14.29 -11.80
N ILE A 659 -45.20 15.13 -12.84
CA ILE A 659 -44.00 15.80 -13.38
C ILE A 659 -44.11 17.29 -13.05
N THR A 660 -43.18 17.77 -12.23
CA THR A 660 -43.21 19.14 -11.72
C THR A 660 -41.83 19.77 -11.80
N GLY A 661 -41.75 21.10 -11.81
CA GLY A 661 -40.44 21.75 -11.91
C GLY A 661 -40.47 23.15 -12.49
N GLY A 662 -39.27 23.67 -12.72
CA GLY A 662 -39.02 24.88 -13.48
C GLY A 662 -38.38 24.57 -14.84
N PRO A 663 -37.85 25.61 -15.53
CA PRO A 663 -37.21 25.43 -16.83
C PRO A 663 -35.94 24.58 -16.79
N ASP A 664 -35.18 24.67 -15.69
CA ASP A 664 -33.84 24.08 -15.57
C ASP A 664 -33.81 22.87 -14.61
N ASP A 665 -34.87 22.64 -13.83
CA ASP A 665 -34.96 21.59 -12.80
C ASP A 665 -36.35 20.94 -12.87
N VAL A 666 -36.41 19.68 -13.26
CA VAL A 666 -37.62 18.85 -13.39
C VAL A 666 -37.54 17.67 -12.44
N ARG A 667 -38.67 17.30 -11.86
CA ARG A 667 -38.80 16.16 -10.97
C ARG A 667 -39.95 15.28 -11.44
N VAL A 668 -39.62 14.02 -11.73
CA VAL A 668 -40.59 12.97 -12.09
C VAL A 668 -40.84 12.13 -10.85
N GLU A 669 -42.08 12.07 -10.36
CA GLU A 669 -42.46 11.26 -9.20
C GLU A 669 -43.55 10.24 -9.53
N ARG A 670 -43.32 8.96 -9.20
CA ARG A 670 -44.39 7.95 -9.19
C ARG A 670 -45.04 7.88 -7.82
N THR A 671 -46.36 8.14 -7.74
CA THR A 671 -47.03 8.38 -6.44
C THR A 671 -47.79 7.19 -5.86
N ASN A 672 -48.11 6.17 -6.65
CA ASN A 672 -49.06 5.11 -6.25
C ASN A 672 -48.43 3.75 -5.89
N ARG A 673 -47.37 3.32 -6.58
CA ARG A 673 -46.68 2.02 -6.41
C ARG A 673 -45.17 2.23 -6.52
N GLY A 674 -44.38 1.45 -5.79
CA GLY A 674 -42.91 1.50 -5.86
C GLY A 674 -42.35 2.93 -5.97
N GLN A 675 -42.75 3.80 -5.03
CA GLN A 675 -42.51 5.24 -5.14
C GLN A 675 -41.03 5.54 -5.33
N PHE A 676 -40.74 6.35 -6.35
CA PHE A 676 -39.42 6.85 -6.67
C PHE A 676 -39.55 8.30 -7.12
N SER A 677 -38.39 8.95 -7.20
CA SER A 677 -38.28 10.26 -7.81
C SER A 677 -37.00 10.35 -8.59
N VAL A 678 -37.07 10.88 -9.80
CA VAL A 678 -35.90 11.26 -10.59
C VAL A 678 -35.86 12.77 -10.66
N ASP A 679 -34.75 13.36 -10.23
CA ASP A 679 -34.46 14.78 -10.37
C ASP A 679 -33.61 14.98 -11.63
N ILE A 680 -34.07 15.81 -12.55
CA ILE A 680 -33.48 16.05 -13.87
C ILE A 680 -33.15 17.54 -13.96
N SER A 681 -31.95 17.87 -14.42
CA SER A 681 -31.56 19.27 -14.64
C SER A 681 -30.64 19.40 -15.84
N GLU A 682 -30.57 20.59 -16.43
CA GLU A 682 -29.72 20.86 -17.60
C GLU A 682 -29.97 19.83 -18.72
N THR A 683 -31.24 19.53 -19.04
CA THR A 683 -31.64 18.54 -20.05
C THR A 683 -32.76 19.08 -20.92
N GLU A 684 -32.67 18.87 -22.23
CA GLU A 684 -33.60 19.43 -23.21
C GLU A 684 -34.83 18.54 -23.45
N THR A 685 -34.71 17.21 -23.35
CA THR A 685 -35.81 16.27 -23.60
C THR A 685 -35.99 15.27 -22.45
N LEU A 686 -37.23 15.09 -22.02
CA LEU A 686 -37.67 14.01 -21.14
C LEU A 686 -38.51 13.03 -21.94
N ASP A 687 -37.99 11.83 -22.15
CA ASP A 687 -38.70 10.71 -22.77
C ASP A 687 -39.24 9.79 -21.66
N LEU A 688 -40.56 9.63 -21.57
CA LEU A 688 -41.22 8.82 -20.55
C LEU A 688 -42.05 7.71 -21.20
N GLU A 689 -41.67 6.46 -20.96
CA GLU A 689 -42.40 5.28 -21.42
C GLU A 689 -43.07 4.54 -20.24
N THR A 690 -44.41 4.40 -20.27
CA THR A 690 -45.17 3.66 -19.24
C THR A 690 -45.65 2.26 -19.66
N ASN A 691 -45.39 1.85 -20.91
CA ASN A 691 -45.62 0.51 -21.46
C ASN A 691 -47.07 -0.02 -21.40
N GLY A 692 -47.64 -0.30 -20.22
CA GLY A 692 -49.04 -0.72 -20.14
C GLY A 692 -49.59 -0.81 -18.72
N GLY A 693 -50.92 -0.77 -18.63
CA GLY A 693 -51.65 -0.33 -17.43
C GLY A 693 -52.60 0.80 -17.83
N ASP A 694 -53.60 1.11 -17.00
CA ASP A 694 -54.39 2.34 -17.18
C ASP A 694 -53.67 3.44 -16.40
N ASP A 695 -52.80 4.20 -17.05
CA ASP A 695 -51.82 5.08 -16.42
C ASP A 695 -52.27 6.54 -16.40
N LEU A 696 -51.77 7.30 -15.42
CA LEU A 696 -52.00 8.75 -15.33
C LEU A 696 -50.65 9.48 -15.32
N ILE A 697 -50.40 10.30 -16.33
CA ILE A 697 -49.22 11.15 -16.45
C ILE A 697 -49.67 12.61 -16.42
N ASP A 698 -49.21 13.37 -15.43
CA ASP A 698 -49.54 14.79 -15.27
C ASP A 698 -48.27 15.66 -15.29
N ALA A 699 -48.02 16.29 -16.44
CA ALA A 699 -46.93 17.25 -16.65
C ALA A 699 -47.38 18.73 -16.57
N SER A 700 -48.65 18.99 -16.21
CA SER A 700 -49.21 20.34 -16.19
C SER A 700 -48.53 21.30 -15.20
N GLY A 701 -47.75 20.74 -14.27
CA GLY A 701 -46.94 21.47 -13.31
C GLY A 701 -45.69 22.15 -13.89
N LEU A 702 -45.29 21.81 -15.12
CA LEU A 702 -44.11 22.37 -15.79
C LEU A 702 -44.41 23.71 -16.48
N ALA A 703 -43.41 24.61 -16.46
CA ALA A 703 -43.52 25.95 -17.01
C ALA A 703 -43.00 26.03 -18.46
N ALA A 704 -43.53 26.96 -19.25
CA ALA A 704 -43.12 27.17 -20.64
C ALA A 704 -41.62 27.50 -20.76
N GLY A 705 -40.94 26.86 -21.72
CA GLY A 705 -39.51 27.03 -21.98
C GLY A 705 -38.58 26.21 -21.07
N GLY A 706 -39.11 25.14 -20.45
CA GLY A 706 -38.33 24.07 -19.83
C GLY A 706 -38.09 22.89 -20.78
N ILE A 707 -37.85 21.72 -20.19
CA ILE A 707 -37.67 20.44 -20.89
C ILE A 707 -38.87 20.13 -21.81
N ALA A 708 -38.59 19.66 -23.03
CA ALA A 708 -39.61 19.10 -23.91
C ALA A 708 -40.02 17.72 -23.41
N VAL A 709 -41.32 17.45 -23.30
CA VAL A 709 -41.83 16.20 -22.76
C VAL A 709 -42.35 15.32 -23.89
N ASP A 710 -41.76 14.13 -24.03
CA ASP A 710 -42.23 13.06 -24.91
C ASP A 710 -42.80 11.93 -24.03
N ILE A 711 -44.10 11.64 -24.17
CA ILE A 711 -44.80 10.64 -23.37
C ILE A 711 -45.32 9.53 -24.29
N GLN A 712 -44.95 8.30 -23.95
CA GLN A 712 -45.48 7.08 -24.53
C GLN A 712 -46.22 6.27 -23.45
N ALA A 713 -47.54 6.40 -23.40
CA ALA A 713 -48.36 5.78 -22.36
C ALA A 713 -48.50 4.25 -22.54
N GLY A 714 -48.68 3.79 -23.78
CA GLY A 714 -48.52 2.39 -24.13
C GLY A 714 -49.85 1.66 -24.26
N ALA A 715 -50.15 0.67 -23.40
CA ALA A 715 -51.34 -0.15 -23.53
C ALA A 715 -52.23 -0.12 -22.28
N GLY A 716 -53.47 0.33 -22.42
CA GLY A 716 -54.47 0.50 -21.37
C GLY A 716 -55.23 1.81 -21.60
N ASP A 717 -56.25 2.10 -20.79
CA ASP A 717 -57.01 3.34 -20.94
C ASP A 717 -56.26 4.46 -20.19
N ASP A 718 -55.40 5.20 -20.90
CA ASP A 718 -54.43 6.11 -20.31
C ASP A 718 -54.93 7.56 -20.21
N THR A 719 -54.32 8.35 -19.34
CA THR A 719 -54.51 9.80 -19.27
C THR A 719 -53.15 10.50 -19.27
N ALA A 720 -52.82 11.21 -20.35
CA ALA A 720 -51.61 12.00 -20.47
C ALA A 720 -51.93 13.49 -20.59
N ILE A 721 -51.40 14.28 -19.66
CA ILE A 721 -51.53 15.74 -19.63
C ILE A 721 -50.13 16.32 -19.81
N GLY A 722 -49.92 17.06 -20.89
CA GLY A 722 -48.68 17.76 -21.19
C GLY A 722 -48.48 19.03 -20.35
N SER A 723 -47.43 19.74 -20.69
CA SER A 723 -46.82 20.84 -19.98
C SER A 723 -47.33 22.21 -20.44
N GLN A 724 -46.48 23.23 -20.39
CA GLN A 724 -46.72 24.53 -20.98
C GLN A 724 -45.77 24.83 -22.17
N GLY A 725 -44.94 23.84 -22.57
CA GLY A 725 -44.09 23.87 -23.76
C GLY A 725 -44.63 22.95 -24.86
N ASP A 726 -43.90 22.83 -25.96
CA ASP A 726 -44.31 21.98 -27.09
C ASP A 726 -44.05 20.50 -26.76
N ASP A 727 -45.10 19.72 -26.58
CA ASP A 727 -45.01 18.32 -26.10
C ASP A 727 -45.41 17.29 -27.17
N ILE A 728 -44.96 16.04 -26.98
CA ILE A 728 -45.40 14.88 -27.77
C ILE A 728 -46.11 13.92 -26.80
N LEU A 729 -47.38 13.64 -27.06
CA LEU A 729 -48.20 12.74 -26.25
C LEU A 729 -48.72 11.60 -27.14
N ASN A 730 -48.38 10.36 -26.79
CA ASN A 730 -48.88 9.16 -27.47
C ASN A 730 -49.61 8.24 -26.49
N GLY A 731 -50.91 8.04 -26.69
CA GLY A 731 -51.77 7.17 -25.90
C GLY A 731 -51.41 5.70 -26.11
N GLY A 732 -51.57 5.19 -27.33
CA GLY A 732 -51.15 3.85 -27.72
C GLY A 732 -52.34 2.91 -27.95
N GLU A 733 -52.45 1.78 -27.23
CA GLU A 733 -53.60 0.88 -27.31
C GLU A 733 -54.55 1.13 -26.12
N GLY A 734 -55.81 1.49 -26.34
CA GLY A 734 -56.79 1.71 -25.28
C GLY A 734 -57.65 2.94 -25.56
N ASP A 735 -58.65 3.21 -24.71
CA ASP A 735 -59.47 4.42 -24.85
C ASP A 735 -58.82 5.57 -24.05
N ASP A 736 -58.00 6.39 -24.72
CA ASP A 736 -57.09 7.33 -24.04
C ASP A 736 -57.63 8.76 -23.89
N LEU A 737 -57.13 9.49 -22.89
CA LEU A 737 -57.37 10.93 -22.69
C LEU A 737 -56.06 11.72 -22.80
N LEU A 738 -55.95 12.54 -23.85
CA LEU A 738 -54.78 13.37 -24.09
C LEU A 738 -55.12 14.86 -23.96
N VAL A 739 -54.30 15.60 -23.22
CA VAL A 739 -54.43 17.06 -23.04
C VAL A 739 -53.05 17.68 -23.25
N GLY A 740 -52.81 18.36 -24.38
CA GLY A 740 -51.51 18.96 -24.71
C GLY A 740 -51.01 19.95 -23.65
N GLY A 741 -51.90 20.80 -23.15
CA GLY A 741 -51.50 21.89 -22.27
C GLY A 741 -51.20 23.13 -23.10
N ARG A 742 -50.24 23.98 -22.72
CA ARG A 742 -49.85 25.09 -23.61
C ARG A 742 -48.67 24.68 -24.44
N GLY A 743 -48.52 25.25 -25.63
CA GLY A 743 -47.48 24.83 -26.58
C GLY A 743 -48.11 24.59 -27.94
N ASP A 744 -47.29 24.33 -28.94
CA ASP A 744 -47.74 23.70 -30.17
C ASP A 744 -47.46 22.18 -30.06
N ASP A 745 -48.45 21.43 -29.58
CA ASP A 745 -48.30 20.03 -29.16
C ASP A 745 -48.62 19.02 -30.27
N LEU A 746 -48.10 17.80 -30.16
CA LEU A 746 -48.49 16.64 -30.96
C LEU A 746 -49.19 15.61 -30.06
N MET A 747 -50.48 15.38 -30.28
CA MET A 747 -51.25 14.31 -29.64
C MET A 747 -51.55 13.18 -30.62
N VAL A 748 -51.27 11.95 -30.22
CA VAL A 748 -51.54 10.72 -30.98
C VAL A 748 -52.33 9.77 -30.08
N GLY A 749 -53.60 9.54 -30.40
CA GLY A 749 -54.50 8.62 -29.69
C GLY A 749 -54.02 7.18 -29.82
N GLY A 750 -54.13 6.61 -31.02
CA GLY A 750 -53.63 5.27 -31.33
C GLY A 750 -54.75 4.30 -31.71
N ASP A 751 -54.79 3.13 -31.10
CA ASP A 751 -55.84 2.12 -31.28
C ASP A 751 -56.85 2.22 -30.11
N GLY A 752 -58.11 2.59 -30.35
CA GLY A 752 -59.14 2.72 -29.31
C GLY A 752 -60.04 3.91 -29.56
N ASP A 753 -61.03 4.16 -28.69
CA ASP A 753 -61.91 5.33 -28.80
C ASP A 753 -61.32 6.49 -27.97
N ASP A 754 -60.47 7.31 -28.59
CA ASP A 754 -59.65 8.30 -27.87
C ASP A 754 -60.33 9.66 -27.69
N ARG A 755 -59.90 10.42 -26.68
CA ARG A 755 -60.31 11.80 -26.45
C ARG A 755 -59.10 12.73 -26.34
N MET A 756 -58.99 13.68 -27.28
CA MET A 756 -57.98 14.74 -27.26
C MET A 756 -58.63 16.09 -26.92
N VAL A 757 -58.08 16.81 -25.95
CA VAL A 757 -58.69 18.06 -25.43
C VAL A 757 -57.79 19.26 -25.73
N TRP A 758 -58.40 20.27 -26.33
CA TRP A 758 -57.85 21.60 -26.52
C TRP A 758 -58.58 22.63 -25.65
N ASN A 759 -57.84 23.43 -24.90
CA ASN A 759 -58.37 24.52 -24.09
C ASN A 759 -57.89 25.89 -24.57
N ASN A 760 -58.65 26.92 -24.19
CA ASN A 760 -58.32 28.27 -24.58
C ASN A 760 -56.93 28.72 -24.06
N GLY A 761 -56.00 28.84 -25.00
CA GLY A 761 -54.64 29.32 -24.74
C GLY A 761 -53.57 28.24 -24.86
N ASP A 762 -53.95 27.04 -25.31
CA ASP A 762 -53.08 25.87 -25.48
C ASP A 762 -52.05 26.14 -26.59
N GLY A 763 -52.49 26.20 -27.85
CA GLY A 763 -51.67 26.71 -28.95
C GLY A 763 -52.15 26.17 -30.29
N SER A 764 -51.22 25.95 -31.22
CA SER A 764 -51.53 25.34 -32.53
C SER A 764 -51.08 23.88 -32.54
N ASP A 765 -51.98 23.00 -32.14
CA ASP A 765 -51.66 21.59 -31.90
C ASP A 765 -51.98 20.70 -33.12
N GLU A 766 -51.24 19.61 -33.24
CA GLU A 766 -51.51 18.51 -34.17
C GLU A 766 -52.12 17.34 -33.39
N MET A 767 -53.28 16.84 -33.84
CA MET A 767 -54.03 15.77 -33.17
C MET A 767 -54.30 14.64 -34.16
N ARG A 768 -54.00 13.41 -33.76
CA ARG A 768 -54.20 12.21 -34.59
C ARG A 768 -54.96 11.18 -33.77
N GLY A 769 -56.22 10.92 -34.11
CA GLY A 769 -57.05 9.94 -33.39
C GLY A 769 -56.56 8.53 -33.62
N GLY A 770 -56.58 8.09 -34.89
CA GLY A 770 -56.04 6.80 -35.28
C GLY A 770 -57.15 5.79 -35.57
N ALA A 771 -57.19 4.69 -34.84
CA ALA A 771 -58.09 3.58 -35.09
C ALA A 771 -59.15 3.45 -33.99
N GLY A 772 -60.30 4.09 -34.19
CA GLY A 772 -61.49 3.84 -33.38
C GLY A 772 -62.57 4.86 -33.67
N LEU A 773 -63.24 5.35 -32.63
CA LEU A 773 -64.16 6.49 -32.70
C LEU A 773 -63.61 7.64 -31.86
N ASP A 774 -62.79 8.47 -32.48
CA ASP A 774 -61.99 9.44 -31.76
C ASP A 774 -62.72 10.78 -31.63
N THR A 775 -62.54 11.43 -30.48
CA THR A 775 -63.20 12.67 -30.12
C THR A 775 -62.20 13.78 -29.84
N VAL A 776 -62.26 14.86 -30.62
CA VAL A 776 -61.56 16.11 -30.31
C VAL A 776 -62.50 17.06 -29.58
N GLU A 777 -62.14 17.48 -28.37
CA GLU A 777 -62.84 18.50 -27.59
C GLU A 777 -62.11 19.84 -27.71
N VAL A 778 -62.83 20.91 -28.04
CA VAL A 778 -62.30 22.28 -28.14
C VAL A 778 -63.08 23.19 -27.21
N ASN A 779 -62.40 23.77 -26.22
CA ASN A 779 -62.97 24.66 -25.23
C ASN A 779 -62.57 26.14 -25.49
N GLY A 780 -63.56 26.93 -25.89
CA GLY A 780 -63.47 28.38 -26.14
C GLY A 780 -63.33 29.23 -24.87
N ALA A 781 -63.37 30.55 -25.04
CA ALA A 781 -63.14 31.53 -23.99
C ALA A 781 -64.39 31.84 -23.16
N ASP A 782 -64.25 31.92 -21.83
CA ASP A 782 -65.37 32.15 -20.88
C ASP A 782 -66.11 33.52 -20.96
N GLY A 783 -65.82 34.40 -21.94
CA GLY A 783 -66.46 35.72 -21.95
C GLY A 783 -66.15 36.67 -23.11
N ALA A 784 -65.47 36.22 -24.16
CA ALA A 784 -65.26 37.00 -25.37
C ALA A 784 -65.67 36.14 -26.56
N GLY A 785 -66.54 36.68 -27.42
CA GLY A 785 -67.07 35.94 -28.56
C GLY A 785 -65.95 35.43 -29.49
N ASP A 786 -65.77 34.12 -29.54
CA ASP A 786 -64.85 33.40 -30.41
C ASP A 786 -65.41 33.30 -31.83
N VAL A 787 -64.52 33.29 -32.83
CA VAL A 787 -64.89 32.99 -34.22
C VAL A 787 -64.05 31.80 -34.68
N PHE A 788 -64.70 30.66 -34.77
CA PHE A 788 -64.16 29.38 -35.18
C PHE A 788 -64.58 29.03 -36.60
N THR A 789 -63.67 28.45 -37.37
CA THR A 789 -63.96 27.87 -38.68
C THR A 789 -63.44 26.45 -38.74
N VAL A 790 -64.24 25.53 -39.26
CA VAL A 790 -63.90 24.11 -39.41
C VAL A 790 -64.03 23.72 -40.88
N ALA A 791 -63.02 23.08 -41.44
CA ALA A 791 -63.03 22.63 -42.82
C ALA A 791 -62.24 21.34 -43.02
N GLY A 792 -62.65 20.50 -43.97
CA GLY A 792 -61.96 19.25 -44.29
C GLY A 792 -62.88 18.05 -44.49
N ASP A 793 -62.30 16.87 -44.28
CA ASP A 793 -62.94 15.55 -44.28
C ASP A 793 -62.45 14.71 -43.08
N ALA A 794 -62.95 13.47 -42.92
CA ALA A 794 -62.62 12.65 -41.75
C ALA A 794 -61.13 12.24 -41.66
N GLU A 795 -60.39 12.24 -42.77
CA GLU A 795 -58.95 11.95 -42.77
C GLU A 795 -58.13 13.18 -42.32
N ALA A 796 -58.61 14.40 -42.61
CA ALA A 796 -57.94 15.65 -42.21
C ALA A 796 -58.93 16.81 -42.06
N LEU A 797 -59.14 17.24 -40.81
CA LEU A 797 -59.86 18.44 -40.41
C LEU A 797 -58.88 19.54 -39.99
N THR A 798 -59.14 20.76 -40.44
CA THR A 798 -58.46 21.95 -39.94
C THR A 798 -59.46 22.79 -39.15
N PHE A 799 -59.17 23.03 -37.88
CA PHE A 799 -59.93 23.92 -37.00
C PHE A 799 -59.14 25.23 -36.80
N GLN A 800 -59.79 26.39 -36.91
CA GLN A 800 -59.10 27.67 -36.73
C GLN A 800 -59.93 28.65 -35.91
N ARG A 801 -59.27 29.37 -35.00
CA ARG A 801 -59.81 30.61 -34.44
C ARG A 801 -59.23 31.82 -35.16
N VAL A 802 -60.08 32.78 -35.57
CA VAL A 802 -59.65 33.88 -36.45
C VAL A 802 -59.61 35.26 -35.81
N ASN A 803 -60.16 35.45 -34.60
CA ASN A 803 -60.40 36.77 -34.02
C ASN A 803 -59.68 37.06 -32.68
N LEU A 804 -59.43 36.06 -31.83
CA LEU A 804 -58.81 36.22 -30.50
C LEU A 804 -57.58 35.31 -30.36
N GLY A 805 -56.38 35.79 -30.70
CA GLY A 805 -55.18 34.93 -30.67
C GLY A 805 -55.31 33.75 -31.65
N PRO A 806 -55.03 33.96 -32.95
CA PRO A 806 -55.30 32.94 -33.95
C PRO A 806 -54.42 31.71 -33.74
N PHE A 807 -55.05 30.54 -33.80
CA PHE A 807 -54.40 29.24 -33.78
C PHE A 807 -55.00 28.36 -34.87
N THR A 808 -54.34 27.24 -35.16
CA THR A 808 -54.87 26.20 -36.06
C THR A 808 -54.65 24.86 -35.38
N LEU A 809 -55.67 24.02 -35.38
CA LEU A 809 -55.53 22.60 -35.05
C LEU A 809 -55.57 21.82 -36.35
N ASP A 810 -54.55 21.00 -36.55
CA ASP A 810 -54.52 20.02 -37.63
C ASP A 810 -54.91 18.67 -37.03
N VAL A 811 -56.14 18.24 -37.30
CA VAL A 811 -56.75 17.02 -36.76
C VAL A 811 -56.82 15.99 -37.87
N THR A 812 -56.34 14.77 -37.63
CA THR A 812 -56.43 13.64 -38.58
C THR A 812 -57.06 12.43 -37.91
N ASP A 813 -57.79 11.64 -38.71
CA ASP A 813 -58.47 10.43 -38.26
C ASP A 813 -59.29 10.65 -36.98
N ALA A 814 -60.22 11.62 -37.01
CA ALA A 814 -61.14 11.90 -35.90
C ALA A 814 -62.60 11.97 -36.39
N GLU A 815 -63.46 11.11 -35.85
CA GLU A 815 -64.86 11.00 -36.28
C GLU A 815 -65.80 11.96 -35.56
N ARG A 816 -65.39 12.49 -34.39
CA ARG A 816 -66.21 13.38 -33.57
C ARG A 816 -65.43 14.62 -33.15
N MET A 817 -66.05 15.79 -33.28
CA MET A 817 -65.52 17.03 -32.73
C MET A 817 -66.58 17.71 -31.85
N GLU A 818 -66.22 18.02 -30.61
CA GLU A 818 -67.03 18.74 -29.64
C GLU A 818 -66.47 20.15 -29.48
N ILE A 819 -67.24 21.17 -29.83
CA ILE A 819 -66.81 22.56 -29.86
C ILE A 819 -67.67 23.32 -28.85
N ASN A 820 -67.05 23.86 -27.82
CA ASN A 820 -67.72 24.61 -26.76
C ASN A 820 -67.31 26.09 -26.86
N GLY A 821 -68.23 26.98 -27.25
CA GLY A 821 -67.99 28.43 -27.38
C GLY A 821 -67.68 29.10 -26.04
N GLY A 822 -68.39 28.68 -24.98
CA GLY A 822 -68.15 29.16 -23.62
C GLY A 822 -69.00 30.38 -23.31
N GLY A 823 -68.43 31.59 -23.41
CA GLY A 823 -69.19 32.81 -23.14
C GLY A 823 -68.81 33.98 -24.04
N GLY A 824 -69.78 34.85 -24.31
CA GLY A 824 -69.69 35.88 -25.34
C GLY A 824 -70.48 35.47 -26.58
N ASP A 825 -70.59 36.36 -27.56
CA ASP A 825 -71.31 36.07 -28.80
C ASP A 825 -70.39 35.29 -29.76
N ASP A 826 -70.51 33.96 -29.76
CA ASP A 826 -69.62 33.02 -30.43
C ASP A 826 -70.10 32.73 -31.87
N SER A 827 -69.17 32.42 -32.77
CA SER A 827 -69.48 32.02 -34.15
C SER A 827 -68.67 30.80 -34.57
N VAL A 828 -69.35 29.73 -34.93
CA VAL A 828 -68.75 28.50 -35.46
C VAL A 828 -69.24 28.28 -36.88
N ASP A 829 -68.34 28.32 -37.86
CA ASP A 829 -68.63 28.02 -39.26
C ASP A 829 -67.96 26.71 -39.69
N ALA A 830 -68.70 25.61 -39.63
CA ALA A 830 -68.26 24.30 -40.11
C ALA A 830 -68.78 23.96 -41.51
N SER A 831 -69.26 24.94 -42.28
CA SER A 831 -69.75 24.71 -43.66
C SER A 831 -68.68 24.17 -44.63
N GLY A 832 -67.40 24.25 -44.23
CA GLY A 832 -66.27 23.66 -44.93
C GLY A 832 -66.07 22.16 -44.70
N VAL A 833 -66.78 21.54 -43.75
CA VAL A 833 -66.74 20.09 -43.48
C VAL A 833 -67.68 19.39 -44.44
N THR A 834 -67.13 18.68 -45.43
CA THR A 834 -67.92 18.12 -46.54
C THR A 834 -68.13 16.61 -46.48
N ASP A 835 -67.49 15.95 -45.53
CA ASP A 835 -67.59 14.51 -45.31
C ASP A 835 -68.73 14.18 -44.33
N PRO A 836 -69.71 13.33 -44.70
CA PRO A 836 -70.75 12.89 -43.78
C PRO A 836 -70.25 11.96 -42.65
N GLY A 837 -68.99 11.51 -42.70
CA GLY A 837 -68.37 10.69 -41.65
C GLY A 837 -68.06 11.47 -40.35
N VAL A 838 -67.88 12.79 -40.44
CA VAL A 838 -67.54 13.66 -39.31
C VAL A 838 -68.81 14.09 -38.60
N ARG A 839 -68.88 13.94 -37.27
CA ARG A 839 -70.00 14.41 -36.45
C ARG A 839 -69.58 15.54 -35.55
N LEU A 840 -70.25 16.68 -35.66
CA LEU A 840 -69.98 17.85 -34.85
C LEU A 840 -70.99 17.97 -33.72
N GLN A 841 -70.52 18.20 -32.51
CA GLN A 841 -71.34 18.73 -31.42
C GLN A 841 -70.88 20.15 -31.14
N ILE A 842 -71.72 21.13 -31.44
CA ILE A 842 -71.38 22.55 -31.29
C ILE A 842 -72.28 23.12 -30.19
N ASP A 843 -71.69 23.65 -29.14
CA ASP A 843 -72.37 24.36 -28.05
C ASP A 843 -71.93 25.82 -28.03
N GLY A 844 -72.86 26.75 -28.27
CA GLY A 844 -72.60 28.19 -28.25
C GLY A 844 -72.30 28.71 -26.83
N GLY A 845 -72.91 28.10 -25.80
CA GLY A 845 -72.71 28.54 -24.44
C GLY A 845 -73.59 29.74 -24.08
N ALA A 846 -73.01 30.90 -23.77
CA ALA A 846 -73.74 32.08 -23.31
C ALA A 846 -73.42 33.32 -24.13
N GLY A 847 -74.39 33.84 -24.88
CA GLY A 847 -74.24 34.96 -25.79
C GLY A 847 -75.24 34.83 -26.92
N ASP A 848 -75.23 35.77 -27.87
CA ASP A 848 -76.03 35.63 -29.09
C ASP A 848 -75.18 34.91 -30.16
N ASP A 849 -75.30 33.59 -30.25
CA ASP A 849 -74.33 32.73 -30.95
C ASP A 849 -74.74 32.41 -32.40
N ALA A 850 -73.77 32.13 -33.27
CA ALA A 850 -73.98 31.79 -34.68
C ALA A 850 -73.28 30.48 -35.05
N LEU A 851 -74.04 29.39 -35.10
CA LEU A 851 -73.56 28.01 -35.26
C LEU A 851 -73.96 27.45 -36.63
N VAL A 852 -72.99 26.95 -37.38
CA VAL A 852 -73.19 26.29 -38.67
C VAL A 852 -72.50 24.93 -38.64
N GLY A 853 -73.27 23.86 -38.80
CA GLY A 853 -72.80 22.49 -38.96
C GLY A 853 -72.27 22.19 -40.37
N GLY A 854 -71.91 20.93 -40.59
CA GLY A 854 -71.27 20.41 -41.78
C GLY A 854 -72.20 19.53 -42.63
N ALA A 855 -71.65 18.43 -43.16
CA ALA A 855 -72.37 17.48 -43.99
C ALA A 855 -72.73 16.16 -43.29
N GLY A 856 -72.34 16.00 -42.02
CA GLY A 856 -72.61 14.83 -41.17
C GLY A 856 -73.79 15.04 -40.23
N ASP A 857 -74.06 14.05 -39.39
CA ASP A 857 -75.16 14.12 -38.41
C ASP A 857 -74.73 14.95 -37.20
N ASP A 858 -75.07 16.25 -37.19
CA ASP A 858 -74.56 17.21 -36.23
C ASP A 858 -75.53 17.49 -35.07
N ARG A 859 -75.00 17.95 -33.94
CA ARG A 859 -75.76 18.38 -32.76
C ARG A 859 -75.41 19.82 -32.41
N LEU A 860 -76.32 20.74 -32.66
CA LEU A 860 -76.14 22.17 -32.39
C LEU A 860 -76.93 22.56 -31.14
N ILE A 861 -76.26 23.22 -30.20
CA ILE A 861 -76.80 23.70 -28.93
C ILE A 861 -76.54 25.21 -28.92
N GLY A 862 -77.59 26.03 -29.05
CA GLY A 862 -77.45 27.49 -29.02
C GLY A 862 -76.95 27.94 -27.64
N GLY A 863 -77.62 27.48 -26.59
CA GLY A 863 -77.29 27.82 -25.21
C GLY A 863 -78.17 28.94 -24.70
N ALA A 864 -77.58 29.97 -24.10
CA ALA A 864 -78.28 31.09 -23.49
C ALA A 864 -78.04 32.40 -24.23
N GLY A 865 -79.02 32.83 -25.01
CA GLY A 865 -79.06 34.13 -25.70
C GLY A 865 -79.96 34.03 -26.91
N ASP A 866 -79.83 34.92 -27.89
CA ASP A 866 -80.62 34.85 -29.12
C ASP A 866 -79.78 34.23 -30.26
N ASP A 867 -79.89 32.91 -30.44
CA ASP A 867 -78.92 32.14 -31.24
C ASP A 867 -79.38 31.88 -32.69
N ALA A 868 -78.44 31.69 -33.60
CA ALA A 868 -78.68 31.32 -34.99
C ALA A 868 -77.98 29.99 -35.33
N MET A 869 -78.75 28.96 -35.66
CA MET A 869 -78.25 27.62 -35.96
C MET A 869 -78.58 27.20 -37.40
N THR A 870 -77.63 26.55 -38.06
CA THR A 870 -77.77 25.97 -39.41
C THR A 870 -77.15 24.58 -39.39
N GLY A 871 -77.93 23.53 -39.61
CA GLY A 871 -77.46 22.14 -39.48
C GLY A 871 -76.55 21.70 -40.62
N GLY A 872 -76.92 22.07 -41.85
CA GLY A 872 -76.22 21.67 -43.06
C GLY A 872 -76.87 20.46 -43.73
N TYR A 873 -76.06 19.47 -44.11
CA TYR A 873 -76.59 18.17 -44.57
C TYR A 873 -76.41 17.16 -43.46
N GLY A 874 -77.36 16.26 -43.27
CA GLY A 874 -77.28 15.28 -42.20
C GLY A 874 -78.66 15.01 -41.62
N ALA A 875 -78.71 14.20 -40.58
CA ALA A 875 -79.84 14.15 -39.66
C ALA A 875 -79.46 14.92 -38.39
N ASP A 876 -79.73 16.22 -38.40
CA ASP A 876 -79.19 17.13 -37.40
C ASP A 876 -80.09 17.22 -36.16
N VAL A 877 -79.49 17.54 -35.02
CA VAL A 877 -80.18 17.74 -33.75
C VAL A 877 -79.96 19.16 -33.26
N PHE A 878 -81.00 19.97 -33.30
CA PHE A 878 -80.99 21.31 -32.70
C PHE A 878 -81.53 21.25 -31.26
N VAL A 879 -80.77 21.77 -30.31
CA VAL A 879 -81.10 21.77 -28.89
C VAL A 879 -81.44 23.19 -28.47
N TYR A 880 -82.66 23.36 -27.99
CA TYR A 880 -83.19 24.63 -27.55
C TYR A 880 -83.16 24.74 -26.02
N GLN A 881 -82.47 25.74 -25.48
CA GLN A 881 -82.25 25.93 -24.03
C GLN A 881 -82.73 27.27 -23.47
N GLY A 882 -83.22 28.19 -24.31
CA GLY A 882 -83.79 29.47 -23.89
C GLY A 882 -83.73 30.51 -25.01
N GLY A 883 -84.09 31.77 -24.73
CA GLY A 883 -83.85 32.88 -25.66
C GLY A 883 -84.68 32.88 -26.95
N ALA A 884 -84.31 33.74 -27.91
CA ALA A 884 -85.02 33.92 -29.18
C ALA A 884 -84.25 33.33 -30.39
N ASP A 885 -84.09 32.01 -30.40
CA ASP A 885 -83.29 31.28 -31.38
C ASP A 885 -83.93 31.16 -32.77
N VAL A 886 -83.08 30.93 -33.76
CA VAL A 886 -83.42 30.79 -35.16
C VAL A 886 -82.67 29.60 -35.78
N VAL A 887 -83.40 28.61 -36.29
CA VAL A 887 -82.84 27.53 -37.12
C VAL A 887 -83.13 27.83 -38.59
N THR A 888 -82.10 27.85 -39.44
CA THR A 888 -82.23 28.41 -40.79
C THR A 888 -82.57 27.41 -41.90
N ASP A 889 -82.35 26.11 -41.67
CA ASP A 889 -82.41 25.06 -42.70
C ASP A 889 -83.07 23.74 -42.28
N PHE A 890 -83.78 23.73 -41.15
CA PHE A 890 -84.47 22.55 -40.62
C PHE A 890 -85.30 21.76 -41.66
N GLN A 891 -85.05 20.46 -41.76
CA GLN A 891 -85.69 19.51 -42.66
C GLN A 891 -86.56 18.50 -41.91
N ASP A 892 -87.88 18.62 -42.09
CA ASP A 892 -88.88 17.68 -41.57
C ASP A 892 -88.57 16.21 -41.94
N GLY A 893 -88.61 15.33 -40.92
CA GLY A 893 -88.39 13.89 -41.06
C GLY A 893 -86.94 13.44 -41.19
N TYR A 894 -85.98 14.36 -41.15
CA TYR A 894 -84.54 14.09 -41.10
C TYR A 894 -83.92 14.72 -39.84
N ASP A 895 -84.16 16.01 -39.62
CA ASP A 895 -83.66 16.75 -38.46
C ASP A 895 -84.59 16.60 -37.26
N ARG A 896 -84.05 16.86 -36.07
CA ARG A 896 -84.77 16.74 -34.80
C ARG A 896 -84.50 17.92 -33.89
N LEU A 897 -85.51 18.29 -33.11
CA LEU A 897 -85.49 19.32 -32.08
C LEU A 897 -85.48 18.67 -30.70
N LYS A 898 -84.55 19.06 -29.83
CA LYS A 898 -84.55 18.71 -28.41
C LYS A 898 -84.84 19.96 -27.59
N ILE A 899 -85.92 19.95 -26.82
CA ILE A 899 -86.34 21.10 -26.01
C ILE A 899 -85.91 20.87 -24.55
N GLU A 900 -85.03 21.72 -24.03
CA GLU A 900 -84.42 21.59 -22.70
C GLU A 900 -84.65 22.85 -21.84
N ILE A 901 -85.89 23.35 -21.78
CA ILE A 901 -86.28 24.49 -20.93
C ILE A 901 -87.06 24.07 -19.67
N ALA A 902 -87.04 24.92 -18.64
CA ALA A 902 -87.63 24.61 -17.33
C ALA A 902 -89.17 24.65 -17.26
N ASP A 903 -89.84 25.37 -18.17
CA ASP A 903 -91.31 25.47 -18.25
C ASP A 903 -91.78 25.48 -19.73
N ASP A 904 -92.24 24.34 -20.22
CA ASP A 904 -92.77 24.17 -21.58
C ASP A 904 -94.31 24.29 -21.64
N ALA A 905 -94.97 24.58 -20.51
CA ALA A 905 -96.44 24.57 -20.41
C ALA A 905 -97.13 25.63 -21.28
N GLY A 906 -96.36 26.60 -21.80
CA GLY A 906 -96.78 27.67 -22.69
C GLY A 906 -96.60 27.40 -24.18
N LEU A 907 -96.00 26.27 -24.59
CA LEU A 907 -95.63 26.00 -26.00
C LEU A 907 -96.82 26.19 -26.95
N SER A 908 -96.65 27.13 -27.89
CA SER A 908 -97.55 27.33 -29.01
C SER A 908 -96.76 27.37 -30.32
N ILE A 909 -97.18 26.57 -31.29
CA ILE A 909 -96.56 26.51 -32.62
C ILE A 909 -97.40 27.36 -33.57
N VAL A 910 -96.81 28.44 -34.10
CA VAL A 910 -97.50 29.43 -34.92
C VAL A 910 -96.72 29.72 -36.19
N GLN A 911 -97.40 29.65 -37.34
CA GLN A 911 -96.82 30.14 -38.59
C GLN A 911 -96.73 31.66 -38.59
N GLN A 912 -95.54 32.22 -38.82
CA GLN A 912 -95.29 33.64 -39.01
C GLN A 912 -94.63 33.89 -40.37
N GLY A 913 -95.40 34.35 -41.36
CA GLY A 913 -94.86 34.55 -42.71
C GLY A 913 -94.52 33.21 -43.38
N ALA A 914 -93.24 33.03 -43.75
CA ALA A 914 -92.71 31.78 -44.28
C ALA A 914 -92.15 30.86 -43.19
N ASP A 915 -92.04 31.34 -41.95
CA ASP A 915 -91.32 30.68 -40.85
C ASP A 915 -92.30 30.09 -39.84
N THR A 916 -91.87 29.06 -39.13
CA THR A 916 -92.61 28.46 -38.01
C THR A 916 -91.98 28.90 -36.71
N VAL A 917 -92.77 29.49 -35.80
CA VAL A 917 -92.30 29.95 -34.49
C VAL A 917 -92.91 29.09 -33.41
N LEU A 918 -92.06 28.43 -32.62
CA LEU A 918 -92.41 27.77 -31.38
C LEU A 918 -92.24 28.81 -30.26
N ASP A 919 -93.35 29.32 -29.73
CA ASP A 919 -93.37 30.32 -28.66
C ASP A 919 -93.68 29.62 -27.33
N PHE A 920 -92.71 29.64 -26.41
CA PHE A 920 -92.81 29.03 -25.08
C PHE A 920 -93.35 30.01 -24.02
N GLY A 921 -93.50 31.29 -24.38
CA GLY A 921 -93.92 32.38 -23.49
C GLY A 921 -92.75 33.13 -22.88
N GLY A 922 -93.02 34.29 -22.27
CA GLY A 922 -91.96 35.06 -21.57
C GLY A 922 -90.93 35.76 -22.47
N GLY A 923 -90.96 35.54 -23.79
CA GLY A 923 -89.97 36.03 -24.75
C GLY A 923 -89.10 34.92 -25.35
N GLU A 924 -89.27 33.67 -24.89
CA GLU A 924 -88.56 32.48 -25.36
C GLU A 924 -89.22 31.92 -26.62
N THR A 925 -88.51 32.00 -27.76
CA THR A 925 -89.03 31.55 -29.05
C THR A 925 -87.98 30.81 -29.88
N LEU A 926 -88.33 29.67 -30.46
CA LEU A 926 -87.51 29.01 -31.49
C LEU A 926 -88.17 29.20 -32.87
N THR A 927 -87.49 29.87 -33.79
CA THR A 927 -87.96 30.13 -35.15
C THR A 927 -87.30 29.19 -36.15
N LEU A 928 -88.09 28.31 -36.78
CA LEU A 928 -87.66 27.49 -37.90
C LEU A 928 -87.92 28.25 -39.20
N GLN A 929 -86.87 28.77 -39.83
CA GLN A 929 -87.01 29.57 -41.05
C GLN A 929 -87.45 28.73 -42.23
N ASN A 930 -88.37 29.27 -43.04
CA ASN A 930 -88.91 28.62 -44.23
C ASN A 930 -89.55 27.23 -44.02
N VAL A 931 -89.86 26.87 -42.77
CA VAL A 931 -90.58 25.64 -42.42
C VAL A 931 -92.08 25.92 -42.27
N TYR A 932 -92.91 25.00 -42.75
CA TYR A 932 -94.36 25.08 -42.58
C TYR A 932 -94.80 24.41 -41.28
N ALA A 933 -95.59 25.10 -40.45
CA ALA A 933 -95.93 24.64 -39.10
C ALA A 933 -96.76 23.35 -39.07
N GLY A 934 -97.37 22.97 -40.20
CA GLY A 934 -98.11 21.72 -40.34
C GLY A 934 -97.25 20.50 -40.65
N ASP A 935 -95.98 20.72 -41.02
CA ASP A 935 -95.02 19.66 -41.32
C ASP A 935 -94.28 19.21 -40.03
N ILE A 936 -94.29 20.04 -38.97
CA ILE A 936 -93.73 19.67 -37.66
C ILE A 936 -94.64 18.69 -36.91
N GLY A 937 -94.14 17.48 -36.68
CA GLY A 937 -94.80 16.36 -36.00
C GLY A 937 -94.12 15.92 -34.70
N PHE A 938 -94.69 14.91 -34.04
CA PHE A 938 -94.10 14.35 -32.81
C PHE A 938 -92.74 13.66 -33.08
N GLU A 939 -92.51 13.20 -34.30
CA GLU A 939 -91.28 12.51 -34.73
C GLU A 939 -90.06 13.44 -34.84
N ASP A 940 -90.30 14.73 -35.10
CA ASP A 940 -89.27 15.77 -35.13
C ASP A 940 -88.77 16.15 -33.73
N PHE A 941 -89.42 15.70 -32.65
CA PHE A 941 -88.98 16.01 -31.29
C PHE A 941 -88.21 14.85 -30.66
N LEU A 942 -87.14 15.19 -29.96
CA LEU A 942 -86.41 14.37 -29.00
C LEU A 942 -86.91 14.73 -27.59
N PHE A 943 -87.59 13.79 -26.93
CA PHE A 943 -88.11 13.93 -25.56
C PHE A 943 -87.27 13.19 -24.54
#